data_AF-A0A7T8KET0-F1
#
_entry.id   AF-A0A7T8KET0-F1
#
_cell.length_a   1.000
_cell.length_b   1.000
_cell.length_c   1.000
_cell.angle_alpha   90.00
_cell.angle_beta   90.00
_cell.angle_gamma   90.00
#
_symmetry.space_group_name_H-M   'P 1'
#
loop_
_entity.id
_entity.type
_entity.pdbx_description
1 polymer ?
#
loop_
_entity_poly.entity_id
_entity_poly.type
_entity_poly.pdbx_seq_one_letter_code
_entity_poly.pdbx_strand_id
1 'polypeptide(L)'
;MAEPKNMPKTRSTGNIYNANADFPPSKTFQPPTKLPTLQSIISMIRYHLEMGNGRVTTTMAAREVAKQVYAKYYHDTVFCVSLSTIQRKVERIWKQFSEGRKRYGQSGKEDSLAVKQYKDLFHTKSELFDVFAHDPLRRQSLEKEWCVSMSEMEFKYYEDQKTERRMFCSKGHDANPKVEGRSEEYQRKRDQQFSYQTLDHISDILTETGEIPSCSSEEEGTSTKRLRQMSETDTQLQKETESEVRAEPKGRKKIFTDVAEQDMDEDPLPQEFQHIRVSERKVRDDFYTTIANLSGKGLFINEASSAVIEVGNTMFGRSWKSAGESDEVFDQDTVPSTRSIRAALQQIEAQSLCLVVEKLEEEKEKGKMITHASDSTTKKGVGQFMVQGLHVGQDSPFPLPILSIHRETTEDIAMQVDMGFEILASVRGVSVEDVYKLVDAHMTDSTEHNKGFSKLLAEMYNLETPAGQIFCGTHTTLGFSSAMNKVMRLVEADMKMEQVLQSFMVDLDVDSKNASVAGQALDMCLKLVAPEYSHKPWNRYREFLLFLEQRQVSSVLFSYKDSRFGCLSRAAAVLIYHFNHLTEFLSQNPHINNRLACLVREVMELPYLKVVLVAFACLGVHLVEPFYARTIEKDATHTQLREFYKGLHTGLGQPISDNYTTFTTPEYPVVSDKLFSSVKKTYTEEVLNSVSDVAAEHLDEVKKLTDLMLPHLKTVLARQRRDYGIDEETFPMDYPVSEQASNIDGTPVHNIGMERQCGKVDYRLKKLGTLNAVKG
;
A
#
# COMPACT_ATOMS: atom_id res chain seq x y z
N MET A 1 23.90 60.30 -40.71
CA MET A 1 25.28 59.89 -41.03
C MET A 1 26.03 59.61 -39.74
N ALA A 2 26.18 58.33 -39.38
CA ALA A 2 27.21 57.80 -38.49
C ALA A 2 27.20 56.28 -38.66
N GLU A 3 28.39 55.71 -38.90
CA GLU A 3 28.65 54.30 -39.25
C GLU A 3 28.29 53.30 -38.14
N PRO A 4 27.98 52.03 -38.49
CA PRO A 4 27.96 50.93 -37.54
C PRO A 4 29.39 50.43 -37.26
N LYS A 5 29.82 50.52 -36.00
CA LYS A 5 31.08 49.92 -35.52
C LYS A 5 30.91 48.43 -35.22
N ASN A 6 31.68 47.64 -35.96
CA ASN A 6 32.40 46.42 -35.58
C ASN A 6 31.64 45.27 -34.89
N MET A 7 31.37 44.23 -35.68
CA MET A 7 31.39 42.83 -35.23
C MET A 7 32.71 42.48 -34.51
N PRO A 8 32.67 41.57 -33.53
CA PRO A 8 33.75 40.62 -33.30
C PRO A 8 33.45 39.31 -34.05
N LYS A 9 34.27 39.01 -35.06
CA LYS A 9 34.63 37.63 -35.46
C LYS A 9 35.24 36.96 -34.21
N THR A 10 34.96 35.71 -33.86
CA THR A 10 35.52 34.51 -34.51
C THR A 10 34.76 33.25 -34.07
N ARG A 11 34.06 32.58 -34.99
CA ARG A 11 33.95 31.11 -34.95
C ARG A 11 35.33 30.58 -35.31
N SER A 12 36.06 30.05 -34.33
CA SER A 12 37.29 29.33 -34.62
C SER A 12 36.93 28.04 -35.37
N THR A 13 37.60 27.90 -36.50
CA THR A 13 37.69 26.74 -37.35
C THR A 13 38.16 25.52 -36.57
N GLY A 14 37.40 24.42 -36.65
CA GLY A 14 37.81 23.08 -36.22
C GLY A 14 37.63 22.78 -34.74
N ASN A 15 36.39 22.65 -34.25
CA ASN A 15 36.17 21.94 -32.98
C ASN A 15 36.49 20.46 -33.19
N ILE A 16 37.72 20.06 -32.85
CA ILE A 16 38.17 18.66 -32.83
C ILE A 16 37.25 17.79 -31.94
N TYR A 17 36.57 18.41 -30.97
CA TYR A 17 35.65 17.76 -30.03
C TYR A 17 34.23 18.32 -30.19
N ASN A 18 33.42 17.69 -31.04
CA ASN A 18 32.05 18.12 -31.32
C ASN A 18 31.05 17.31 -30.49
N ALA A 19 30.64 17.85 -29.33
CA ALA A 19 29.71 17.19 -28.41
C ALA A 19 28.41 16.68 -29.06
N ASN A 20 27.90 17.35 -30.09
CA ASN A 20 26.66 16.95 -30.75
C ASN A 20 26.87 15.82 -31.76
N ALA A 21 28.07 15.68 -32.33
CA ALA A 21 28.43 14.59 -33.21
C ALA A 21 28.94 13.36 -32.43
N ASP A 22 29.74 13.60 -31.40
CA ASP A 22 30.40 12.54 -30.62
C ASP A 22 29.53 11.96 -29.49
N PHE A 23 28.55 12.72 -28.98
CA PHE A 23 27.62 12.25 -27.94
C PHE A 23 26.17 12.60 -28.31
N PRO A 24 25.63 12.03 -29.40
CA PRO A 24 24.27 12.33 -29.86
C PRO A 24 23.24 11.77 -28.87
N PRO A 25 22.14 12.48 -28.57
CA PRO A 25 21.06 11.94 -27.74
C PRO A 25 20.56 10.60 -28.29
N SER A 26 20.47 9.57 -27.43
CA SER A 26 20.00 8.23 -27.82
C SER A 26 19.05 7.68 -26.77
N LYS A 27 17.97 7.04 -27.21
CA LYS A 27 17.01 6.36 -26.34
C LYS A 27 17.55 5.03 -25.79
N THR A 28 18.49 4.40 -26.49
CA THR A 28 19.00 3.06 -26.19
C THR A 28 20.53 3.04 -26.15
N PHE A 29 21.10 2.10 -25.36
CA PHE A 29 22.53 1.84 -25.39
C PHE A 29 22.96 1.22 -26.72
N GLN A 30 24.14 1.63 -27.21
CA GLN A 30 24.72 1.07 -28.42
C GLN A 30 26.10 0.47 -28.11
N PRO A 31 26.33 -0.82 -28.42
CA PRO A 31 25.35 -1.83 -28.88
C PRO A 31 24.46 -2.35 -27.72
N PRO A 32 23.22 -2.79 -28.00
CA PRO A 32 22.23 -3.18 -26.97
C PRO A 32 22.58 -4.46 -26.21
N THR A 33 23.52 -5.25 -26.72
CA THR A 33 23.90 -6.58 -26.19
C THR A 33 25.16 -6.58 -25.34
N LYS A 34 25.92 -5.47 -25.31
CA LYS A 34 27.19 -5.34 -24.56
C LYS A 34 27.02 -4.38 -23.38
N LEU A 35 28.02 -4.28 -22.50
CA LEU A 35 28.05 -3.19 -21.54
C LEU A 35 28.03 -1.84 -22.27
N PRO A 36 27.31 -0.82 -21.74
CA PRO A 36 27.23 0.46 -22.40
C PRO A 36 28.59 1.14 -22.42
N THR A 37 28.90 1.88 -23.49
CA THR A 37 30.10 2.73 -23.55
C THR A 37 29.89 4.04 -22.78
N LEU A 38 30.97 4.73 -22.43
CA LEU A 38 30.90 6.09 -21.88
C LEU A 38 30.09 7.03 -22.79
N GLN A 39 30.26 6.88 -24.11
CA GLN A 39 29.44 7.59 -25.10
C GLN A 39 27.95 7.31 -24.93
N SER A 40 27.56 6.04 -24.78
CA SER A 40 26.17 5.63 -24.63
C SER A 40 25.52 6.14 -23.35
N ILE A 41 26.28 6.15 -22.23
CA ILE A 41 25.83 6.73 -20.95
C ILE A 41 25.50 8.22 -21.10
N ILE A 42 26.43 9.00 -21.66
CA ILE A 42 26.22 10.45 -21.85
C ILE A 42 25.06 10.70 -22.82
N SER A 43 24.97 9.92 -23.89
CA SER A 43 23.92 10.01 -24.91
C SER A 43 22.52 9.77 -24.35
N MET A 44 22.36 8.82 -23.43
CA MET A 44 21.07 8.56 -22.78
C MET A 44 20.68 9.64 -21.77
N ILE A 45 21.62 10.14 -20.97
CA ILE A 45 21.32 11.26 -20.05
C ILE A 45 20.85 12.48 -20.85
N ARG A 46 21.49 12.76 -21.99
CA ARG A 46 21.03 13.82 -22.91
C ARG A 46 19.62 13.58 -23.41
N TYR A 47 19.29 12.36 -23.84
CA TYR A 47 17.95 12.02 -24.31
C TYR A 47 16.89 12.30 -23.22
N HIS A 48 17.10 11.85 -21.99
CA HIS A 48 16.15 12.09 -20.89
C HIS A 48 16.00 13.58 -20.54
N LEU A 49 17.09 14.35 -20.58
CA LEU A 49 17.06 15.79 -20.31
C LEU A 49 16.41 16.59 -21.45
N GLU A 50 16.66 16.21 -22.71
CA GLU A 50 16.09 16.86 -23.89
C GLU A 50 14.59 16.50 -24.07
N MET A 51 14.19 15.28 -23.74
CA MET A 51 12.78 14.85 -23.79
C MET A 51 11.95 15.28 -22.59
N GLY A 52 12.60 15.58 -21.47
CA GLY A 52 11.92 16.04 -20.26
C GLY A 52 11.35 17.46 -20.33
N ASN A 53 11.59 18.24 -21.39
CA ASN A 53 11.14 19.64 -21.55
C ASN A 53 11.33 20.50 -20.27
N GLY A 54 12.42 20.29 -19.52
CA GLY A 54 12.72 20.99 -18.27
C GLY A 54 12.09 20.42 -16.98
N ARG A 55 11.23 19.38 -17.07
CA ARG A 55 10.63 18.68 -15.92
C ARG A 55 11.52 17.58 -15.32
N VAL A 56 12.48 17.07 -16.08
CA VAL A 56 13.40 16.00 -15.66
C VAL A 56 14.70 16.62 -15.14
N THR A 57 15.02 16.36 -13.87
CA THR A 57 16.29 16.80 -13.28
C THR A 57 17.45 15.90 -13.71
N THR A 58 18.68 16.38 -13.59
CA THR A 58 19.89 15.59 -13.85
C THR A 58 19.96 14.33 -13.00
N THR A 59 19.56 14.41 -11.73
CA THR A 59 19.51 13.26 -10.81
C THR A 59 18.49 12.22 -11.27
N MET A 60 17.31 12.65 -11.74
CA MET A 60 16.30 11.73 -12.28
C MET A 60 16.79 11.05 -13.56
N ALA A 61 17.37 11.79 -14.48
CA ALA A 61 17.95 11.24 -15.70
C ALA A 61 19.10 10.24 -15.39
N ALA A 62 19.98 10.58 -14.44
CA ALA A 62 21.06 9.70 -14.03
C ALA A 62 20.55 8.42 -13.34
N ARG A 63 19.48 8.51 -12.55
CA ARG A 63 18.83 7.35 -11.91
C ARG A 63 18.26 6.39 -12.96
N GLU A 64 17.56 6.91 -13.98
CA GLU A 64 17.01 6.05 -15.05
C GLU A 64 18.09 5.37 -15.87
N VAL A 65 19.15 6.10 -16.24
CA VAL A 65 20.30 5.50 -16.93
C VAL A 65 21.01 4.46 -16.04
N ALA A 66 21.14 4.73 -14.74
CA ALA A 66 21.75 3.79 -13.79
C ALA A 66 20.95 2.50 -13.64
N LYS A 67 19.61 2.54 -13.69
CA LYS A 67 18.75 1.34 -13.66
C LYS A 67 19.03 0.43 -14.85
N GLN A 68 19.16 1.01 -16.04
CA GLN A 68 19.47 0.24 -17.25
C GLN A 68 20.87 -0.37 -17.21
N VAL A 69 21.86 0.35 -16.66
CA VAL A 69 23.20 -0.19 -16.43
C VAL A 69 23.16 -1.33 -15.40
N TYR A 70 22.42 -1.13 -14.31
CA TYR A 70 22.26 -2.12 -13.24
C TYR A 70 21.65 -3.42 -13.76
N ALA A 71 20.59 -3.33 -14.57
CA ALA A 71 19.93 -4.49 -15.20
C ALA A 71 20.92 -5.36 -15.98
N LYS A 72 21.83 -4.74 -16.74
CA LYS A 72 22.87 -5.47 -17.49
C LYS A 72 23.93 -6.06 -16.57
N TYR A 73 24.36 -5.31 -15.56
CA TYR A 73 25.43 -5.71 -14.65
C TYR A 73 25.01 -6.80 -13.65
N TYR A 74 23.73 -6.81 -13.25
CA TYR A 74 23.14 -7.80 -12.35
C TYR A 74 23.20 -9.22 -12.93
N HIS A 75 22.99 -9.36 -14.24
CA HIS A 75 23.01 -10.67 -14.91
C HIS A 75 24.44 -11.20 -15.14
N ASP A 76 25.43 -10.32 -15.31
CA ASP A 76 26.74 -10.68 -15.86
C ASP A 76 27.87 -10.76 -14.82
N THR A 77 27.59 -10.43 -13.55
CA THR A 77 28.63 -10.33 -12.49
C THR A 77 28.25 -11.06 -11.20
N VAL A 78 29.25 -11.58 -10.50
CA VAL A 78 29.09 -12.27 -9.20
C VAL A 78 28.95 -11.27 -8.04
N PHE A 79 29.51 -10.05 -8.18
CA PHE A 79 29.44 -9.01 -7.14
C PHE A 79 28.36 -7.99 -7.48
N CYS A 80 27.33 -7.89 -6.64
CA CYS A 80 26.30 -6.87 -6.77
C CYS A 80 26.89 -5.48 -6.48
N VAL A 81 26.91 -4.58 -7.48
CA VAL A 81 27.23 -3.16 -7.28
C VAL A 81 25.93 -2.39 -7.06
N SER A 82 25.83 -1.64 -5.98
CA SER A 82 24.60 -0.91 -5.63
C SER A 82 24.18 0.08 -6.73
N LEU A 83 22.87 0.21 -6.95
CA LEU A 83 22.32 1.16 -7.93
C LEU A 83 22.77 2.59 -7.60
N SER A 84 22.85 2.94 -6.30
CA SER A 84 23.36 4.21 -5.81
C SER A 84 24.82 4.48 -6.23
N THR A 85 25.66 3.45 -6.27
CA THR A 85 27.06 3.55 -6.70
C THR A 85 27.16 3.75 -8.22
N ILE A 86 26.34 3.02 -8.98
CA ILE A 86 26.23 3.19 -10.43
C ILE A 86 25.74 4.61 -10.74
N GLN A 87 24.67 5.06 -10.07
CA GLN A 87 24.12 6.41 -10.22
C GLN A 87 25.17 7.49 -9.93
N ARG A 88 25.90 7.40 -8.80
CA ARG A 88 26.97 8.37 -8.48
C ARG A 88 28.06 8.42 -9.55
N LYS A 89 28.38 7.27 -10.17
CA LYS A 89 29.37 7.20 -11.25
C LYS A 89 28.83 7.81 -12.55
N VAL A 90 27.56 7.55 -12.89
CA VAL A 90 26.83 8.17 -14.01
C VAL A 90 26.76 9.69 -13.84
N GLU A 91 26.38 10.19 -12.66
CA GLU A 91 26.34 11.61 -12.32
C GLU A 91 27.71 12.28 -12.42
N ARG A 92 28.77 11.60 -11.98
CA ARG A 92 30.14 12.10 -12.08
C ARG A 92 30.58 12.31 -13.53
N ILE A 93 30.30 11.34 -14.41
CA ILE A 93 30.60 11.44 -15.84
C ILE A 93 29.80 12.58 -16.47
N TRP A 94 28.52 12.68 -16.14
CA TRP A 94 27.70 13.77 -16.64
C TRP A 94 28.20 15.15 -16.19
N LYS A 95 28.65 15.28 -14.95
CA LYS A 95 29.25 16.51 -14.42
C LYS A 95 30.54 16.87 -15.16
N GLN A 96 31.40 15.90 -15.44
CA GLN A 96 32.61 16.10 -16.25
C GLN A 96 32.26 16.59 -17.66
N PHE A 97 31.27 15.95 -18.30
CA PHE A 97 30.81 16.33 -19.64
C PHE A 97 30.19 17.74 -19.68
N SER A 98 29.24 18.03 -18.79
CA SER A 98 28.48 19.29 -18.78
C SER A 98 29.33 20.50 -18.40
N GLU A 99 30.14 20.39 -17.35
CA GLU A 99 31.01 21.49 -16.89
C GLU A 99 32.17 21.73 -17.86
N GLY A 100 32.68 20.66 -18.46
CA GLY A 100 33.66 20.69 -19.54
C GLY A 100 33.15 21.40 -20.79
N ARG A 101 31.97 20.99 -21.29
CA ARG A 101 31.29 21.58 -22.45
C ARG A 101 31.02 23.08 -22.26
N LYS A 102 30.64 23.50 -21.04
CA LYS A 102 30.38 24.91 -20.72
C LYS A 102 31.64 25.78 -20.82
N ARG A 103 32.81 25.22 -20.48
CA ARG A 103 34.09 25.96 -20.39
C ARG A 103 34.96 25.83 -21.64
N TYR A 104 34.73 24.81 -22.46
CA TYR A 104 35.45 24.57 -23.70
C TYR A 104 35.20 25.70 -24.72
N GLY A 105 36.27 26.34 -25.21
CA GLY A 105 36.20 27.48 -26.13
C GLY A 105 36.05 28.86 -25.46
N GLN A 106 36.04 28.94 -24.12
CA GLN A 106 36.10 30.22 -23.39
C GLN A 106 37.55 30.69 -23.22
N SER A 107 37.83 31.94 -23.60
CA SER A 107 39.16 32.55 -23.45
C SER A 107 39.64 32.50 -21.99
N GLY A 108 40.87 32.03 -21.77
CA GLY A 108 41.51 31.93 -20.46
C GLY A 108 41.14 30.72 -19.60
N LYS A 109 40.35 29.75 -20.12
CA LYS A 109 39.94 28.53 -19.38
C LYS A 109 40.42 27.21 -19.98
N GLU A 110 41.23 27.27 -21.04
CA GLU A 110 41.67 26.10 -21.81
C GLU A 110 42.49 25.08 -20.99
N ASP A 111 43.21 25.54 -19.96
CA ASP A 111 44.02 24.70 -19.07
C ASP A 111 43.28 24.22 -17.80
N SER A 112 41.99 24.55 -17.66
CA SER A 112 41.22 24.16 -16.48
C SER A 112 41.04 22.63 -16.40
N LEU A 113 40.99 22.10 -15.17
CA LEU A 113 40.77 20.67 -14.90
C LEU A 113 39.52 20.14 -15.62
N ALA A 114 38.44 20.94 -15.67
CA ALA A 114 37.20 20.59 -16.35
C ALA A 114 37.38 20.43 -17.88
N VAL A 115 38.20 21.27 -18.52
CA VAL A 115 38.48 21.16 -19.97
C VAL A 115 39.41 19.99 -20.26
N LYS A 116 40.35 19.67 -19.37
CA LYS A 116 41.19 18.46 -19.49
C LYS A 116 40.35 17.18 -19.38
N GLN A 117 39.54 17.05 -18.33
CA GLN A 117 38.61 15.93 -18.14
C GLN A 117 37.61 15.79 -19.30
N TYR A 118 37.19 16.92 -19.87
CA TYR A 118 36.33 16.92 -21.05
C TYR A 118 37.05 16.37 -22.28
N LYS A 119 38.29 16.78 -22.56
CA LYS A 119 39.08 16.20 -23.67
C LYS A 119 39.31 14.71 -23.45
N ASP A 120 39.61 14.30 -22.22
CA ASP A 120 39.80 12.89 -21.86
C ASP A 120 38.55 12.04 -22.18
N LEU A 121 37.34 12.56 -21.90
CA LEU A 121 36.09 11.88 -22.26
C LEU A 121 35.95 11.61 -23.77
N PHE A 122 36.49 12.47 -24.64
CA PHE A 122 36.47 12.23 -26.09
C PHE A 122 37.50 11.17 -26.52
N HIS A 123 38.62 11.06 -25.80
CA HIS A 123 39.60 10.01 -26.03
C HIS A 123 39.12 8.65 -25.54
N THR A 124 38.38 8.60 -24.43
CA THR A 124 37.88 7.37 -23.81
C THR A 124 36.44 7.04 -24.15
N LYS A 125 35.76 7.79 -25.03
CA LYS A 125 34.32 7.65 -25.32
C LYS A 125 33.88 6.22 -25.70
N SER A 126 34.76 5.45 -26.35
CA SER A 126 34.51 4.06 -26.77
C SER A 126 34.78 3.02 -25.67
N GLU A 127 35.36 3.42 -24.54
CA GLU A 127 35.57 2.53 -23.40
C GLU A 127 34.24 2.10 -22.80
N LEU A 128 34.19 0.85 -22.32
CA LEU A 128 33.03 0.32 -21.63
C LEU A 128 32.86 1.02 -20.28
N PHE A 129 31.62 1.32 -19.94
CA PHE A 129 31.24 1.79 -18.61
C PHE A 129 31.22 0.61 -17.64
N ASP A 130 32.42 0.15 -17.32
CA ASP A 130 32.64 -0.96 -16.41
C ASP A 130 32.56 -0.46 -14.96
N VAL A 131 31.64 -1.00 -14.16
CA VAL A 131 31.48 -0.66 -12.74
C VAL A 131 32.20 -1.65 -11.80
N PHE A 132 32.91 -2.63 -12.34
CA PHE A 132 33.69 -3.59 -11.58
C PHE A 132 34.96 -2.99 -10.98
N ALA A 133 35.28 -3.44 -9.76
CA ALA A 133 36.49 -3.02 -9.05
C ALA A 133 37.68 -3.89 -9.48
N HIS A 134 38.52 -3.35 -10.35
CA HIS A 134 39.78 -3.99 -10.77
C HIS A 134 40.90 -3.91 -9.72
N ASP A 135 40.69 -3.14 -8.64
CA ASP A 135 41.64 -3.02 -7.54
C ASP A 135 41.68 -4.33 -6.71
N PRO A 136 42.82 -5.04 -6.64
CA PRO A 136 42.96 -6.27 -5.88
C PRO A 136 42.61 -6.14 -4.40
N LEU A 137 42.89 -4.98 -3.78
CA LEU A 137 42.57 -4.74 -2.38
C LEU A 137 41.06 -4.56 -2.17
N ARG A 138 40.39 -3.84 -3.08
CA ARG A 138 38.94 -3.71 -3.06
C ARG A 138 38.25 -5.04 -3.37
N ARG A 139 38.79 -5.85 -4.28
CA ARG A 139 38.29 -7.20 -4.57
C ARG A 139 38.42 -8.10 -3.34
N GLN A 140 39.57 -8.11 -2.67
CA GLN A 140 39.77 -8.90 -1.46
C GLN A 140 38.85 -8.45 -0.31
N SER A 141 38.59 -7.14 -0.21
CA SER A 141 37.56 -6.60 0.70
C SER A 141 36.16 -7.11 0.35
N LEU A 142 35.78 -7.12 -0.93
CA LEU A 142 34.49 -7.63 -1.39
C LEU A 142 34.39 -9.16 -1.19
N GLU A 143 35.43 -9.93 -1.47
CA GLU A 143 35.42 -11.38 -1.23
C GLU A 143 35.24 -11.71 0.25
N LYS A 144 35.81 -10.88 1.14
CA LYS A 144 35.62 -10.98 2.59
C LYS A 144 34.23 -10.50 3.05
N GLU A 145 33.70 -9.44 2.44
CA GLU A 145 32.40 -8.84 2.73
C GLU A 145 31.23 -9.72 2.26
N TRP A 146 31.38 -10.36 1.09
CA TRP A 146 30.36 -11.19 0.47
C TRP A 146 30.53 -12.69 0.78
N CYS A 147 31.62 -13.08 1.44
CA CYS A 147 31.98 -14.48 1.71
C CYS A 147 32.00 -15.37 0.44
N VAL A 148 32.23 -14.76 -0.73
CA VAL A 148 32.29 -15.44 -2.03
C VAL A 148 33.59 -15.03 -2.73
N SER A 149 34.46 -16.00 -3.02
CA SER A 149 35.67 -15.78 -3.82
C SER A 149 35.36 -16.00 -5.28
N MET A 150 35.63 -15.00 -6.13
CA MET A 150 35.51 -15.18 -7.58
C MET A 150 36.71 -15.99 -8.09
N SER A 151 36.44 -17.19 -8.61
CA SER A 151 37.45 -18.03 -9.25
C SER A 151 38.03 -17.37 -10.51
N GLU A 152 39.23 -17.80 -10.93
CA GLU A 152 39.82 -17.34 -12.19
C GLU A 152 38.90 -17.60 -13.40
N MET A 153 38.09 -18.66 -13.34
CA MET A 153 37.13 -19.01 -14.39
C MET A 153 35.93 -18.08 -14.43
N GLU A 154 35.39 -17.69 -13.26
CA GLU A 154 34.31 -16.70 -13.16
C GLU A 154 34.79 -15.31 -13.56
N PHE A 155 36.03 -14.95 -13.24
CA PHE A 155 36.64 -13.70 -13.69
C PHE A 155 36.82 -13.67 -15.21
N LYS A 156 37.31 -14.78 -15.80
CA LYS A 156 37.36 -14.90 -17.27
C LYS A 156 35.96 -14.83 -17.87
N TYR A 157 34.97 -15.49 -17.28
CA TYR A 157 33.57 -15.48 -17.74
C TYR A 157 33.01 -14.06 -17.74
N TYR A 158 33.25 -13.30 -16.66
CA TYR A 158 32.88 -11.91 -16.55
C TYR A 158 33.53 -11.04 -17.64
N GLU A 159 34.85 -11.16 -17.87
CA GLU A 159 35.55 -10.42 -18.94
C GLU A 159 34.99 -10.77 -20.34
N ASP A 160 34.56 -12.01 -20.55
CA ASP A 160 33.91 -12.45 -21.78
C ASP A 160 32.50 -11.86 -21.97
N GLN A 161 31.70 -11.76 -20.90
CA GLN A 161 30.36 -11.16 -20.94
C GLN A 161 30.35 -9.65 -21.25
N LYS A 162 31.47 -8.94 -21.05
CA LYS A 162 31.60 -7.52 -21.39
C LYS A 162 31.49 -7.24 -22.89
N THR A 163 31.83 -8.21 -23.73
CA THR A 163 32.05 -8.01 -25.16
C THR A 163 31.21 -8.96 -26.03
N GLU A 164 31.81 -9.73 -26.93
CA GLU A 164 31.09 -10.76 -27.69
C GLU A 164 31.17 -12.05 -26.88
N ARG A 165 30.09 -12.39 -26.17
CA ARG A 165 29.98 -13.61 -25.36
C ARG A 165 30.48 -14.84 -26.15
N ARG A 166 31.65 -15.36 -25.79
CA ARG A 166 32.27 -16.55 -26.42
C ARG A 166 32.36 -17.73 -25.45
N MET A 167 32.16 -17.53 -24.16
CA MET A 167 32.23 -18.56 -23.12
C MET A 167 30.85 -18.95 -22.57
N PHE A 168 30.71 -20.23 -22.22
CA PHE A 168 29.49 -20.87 -21.72
C PHE A 168 29.75 -21.54 -20.35
N CYS A 169 28.76 -21.51 -19.46
CA CYS A 169 28.89 -22.01 -18.09
C CYS A 169 28.67 -23.53 -17.97
N SER A 170 29.67 -24.27 -17.49
CA SER A 170 29.64 -25.74 -17.42
C SER A 170 28.85 -26.36 -16.25
N LYS A 171 28.36 -25.56 -15.30
CA LYS A 171 27.64 -26.02 -14.07
C LYS A 171 26.10 -25.99 -14.20
N GLY A 172 25.56 -26.06 -15.41
CA GLY A 172 24.13 -26.25 -15.63
C GLY A 172 23.29 -24.99 -15.83
N HIS A 173 23.91 -23.85 -16.13
CA HIS A 173 23.19 -22.70 -16.71
C HIS A 173 23.39 -22.55 -18.24
N ASP A 174 24.36 -23.25 -18.84
CA ASP A 174 24.40 -23.55 -20.27
C ASP A 174 24.57 -25.09 -20.43
N ALA A 175 23.68 -25.76 -21.17
CA ALA A 175 23.38 -27.20 -21.03
C ALA A 175 24.37 -28.20 -21.69
N ASN A 176 24.36 -29.43 -21.15
CA ASN A 176 25.16 -30.62 -21.49
C ASN A 176 24.60 -31.38 -22.73
N PRO A 177 25.43 -31.96 -23.64
CA PRO A 177 25.03 -32.41 -25.00
C PRO A 177 24.19 -33.71 -25.13
N LYS A 178 23.47 -34.17 -24.10
CA LYS A 178 22.71 -35.45 -24.17
C LYS A 178 21.19 -35.29 -24.20
N VAL A 179 20.68 -34.08 -24.47
CA VAL A 179 19.25 -33.78 -24.56
C VAL A 179 18.92 -33.09 -25.91
N GLU A 180 19.53 -33.54 -27.01
CA GLU A 180 19.36 -32.92 -28.33
C GLU A 180 17.89 -32.95 -28.82
N GLY A 181 17.13 -34.02 -28.55
CA GLY A 181 15.75 -34.14 -29.06
C GLY A 181 14.68 -33.28 -28.37
N ARG A 182 14.91 -32.80 -27.13
CA ARG A 182 13.99 -31.87 -26.44
C ARG A 182 14.52 -30.43 -26.43
N SER A 183 15.82 -30.25 -26.64
CA SER A 183 16.42 -28.92 -26.77
C SER A 183 15.96 -28.22 -28.03
N GLU A 184 15.87 -28.87 -29.19
CA GLU A 184 15.48 -28.18 -30.44
C GLU A 184 14.09 -27.54 -30.39
N GLU A 185 13.13 -28.16 -29.70
CA GLU A 185 11.77 -27.59 -29.54
C GLU A 185 11.74 -26.45 -28.50
N TYR A 186 12.52 -26.59 -27.42
CA TYR A 186 12.65 -25.57 -26.37
C TYR A 186 13.55 -24.40 -26.77
N GLN A 187 14.48 -24.64 -27.69
CA GLN A 187 15.40 -23.69 -28.31
C GLN A 187 14.67 -22.96 -29.43
N ARG A 188 13.79 -23.61 -30.21
CA ARG A 188 12.81 -22.90 -31.06
C ARG A 188 11.88 -21.98 -30.27
N LYS A 189 11.38 -22.42 -29.11
CA LYS A 189 10.50 -21.61 -28.25
C LYS A 189 11.25 -20.46 -27.53
N ARG A 190 12.49 -20.67 -27.07
CA ARG A 190 13.34 -19.61 -26.48
C ARG A 190 13.93 -18.65 -27.50
N ASP A 191 14.39 -19.14 -28.64
CA ASP A 191 14.98 -18.31 -29.70
C ASP A 191 13.90 -17.45 -30.37
N GLN A 192 12.63 -17.90 -30.38
CA GLN A 192 11.47 -17.07 -30.73
C GLN A 192 11.09 -16.05 -29.64
N GLN A 193 11.38 -16.33 -28.36
CA GLN A 193 10.98 -15.46 -27.25
C GLN A 193 11.96 -14.30 -27.02
N PHE A 194 13.26 -14.44 -27.33
CA PHE A 194 14.28 -13.45 -26.92
C PHE A 194 15.25 -12.98 -28.00
N SER A 195 15.14 -13.41 -29.26
CA SER A 195 16.11 -12.99 -30.31
C SER A 195 15.99 -11.53 -30.75
N TYR A 196 15.04 -10.73 -30.23
CA TYR A 196 14.88 -9.31 -30.60
C TYR A 196 14.38 -8.37 -29.49
N GLN A 197 14.68 -8.63 -28.21
CA GLN A 197 14.21 -7.76 -27.13
C GLN A 197 15.28 -6.75 -26.69
N THR A 198 14.87 -5.48 -26.59
CA THR A 198 15.75 -4.34 -26.24
C THR A 198 15.98 -4.28 -24.72
N LEU A 199 17.03 -3.58 -24.29
CA LEU A 199 17.31 -3.31 -22.87
C LEU A 199 16.14 -2.64 -22.14
N ASP A 200 15.36 -1.82 -22.84
CA ASP A 200 14.13 -1.22 -22.33
C ASP A 200 13.13 -2.31 -21.90
N HIS A 201 12.95 -3.35 -22.73
CA HIS A 201 12.02 -4.44 -22.43
C HIS A 201 12.49 -5.35 -21.29
N ILE A 202 13.80 -5.53 -21.13
CA ILE A 202 14.37 -6.25 -19.97
C ILE A 202 14.19 -5.43 -18.70
N SER A 203 14.38 -4.11 -18.77
CA SER A 203 14.09 -3.19 -17.66
C SER A 203 12.61 -3.22 -17.26
N ASP A 204 11.69 -3.32 -18.22
CA ASP A 204 10.26 -3.46 -17.96
C ASP A 204 9.95 -4.78 -17.23
N ILE A 205 10.54 -5.89 -17.67
CA ILE A 205 10.39 -7.20 -16.98
C ILE A 205 10.93 -7.13 -15.54
N LEU A 206 12.10 -6.51 -15.32
CA LEU A 206 12.68 -6.34 -13.98
C LEU A 206 11.90 -5.37 -13.10
N THR A 207 11.17 -4.43 -13.71
CA THR A 207 10.24 -3.52 -13.04
C THR A 207 8.94 -4.24 -12.66
N GLU A 208 8.45 -5.14 -13.53
CA GLU A 208 7.28 -6.00 -13.27
C GLU A 208 7.55 -7.09 -12.22
N THR A 209 8.78 -7.63 -12.15
CA THR A 209 9.19 -8.59 -11.11
C THR A 209 9.56 -7.90 -9.78
N GLY A 210 9.63 -6.56 -9.76
CA GLY A 210 9.89 -5.77 -8.55
C GLY A 210 11.36 -5.70 -8.13
N GLU A 211 12.28 -6.09 -9.01
CA GLU A 211 13.73 -6.00 -8.79
C GLU A 211 14.24 -4.56 -9.02
N ILE A 212 13.53 -3.78 -9.84
CA ILE A 212 13.76 -2.34 -10.05
C ILE A 212 12.48 -1.54 -9.69
N PRO A 213 12.57 -0.42 -8.94
CA PRO A 213 11.41 0.42 -8.65
C PRO A 213 10.83 1.11 -9.90
N SER A 214 9.53 0.92 -10.14
CA SER A 214 8.79 1.59 -11.23
C SER A 214 8.64 3.10 -10.95
N CYS A 215 9.12 3.95 -11.86
CA CYS A 215 8.81 5.39 -11.86
C CYS A 215 7.87 5.69 -13.04
N SER A 216 6.58 5.86 -12.78
CA SER A 216 5.65 6.41 -13.78
C SER A 216 5.41 7.89 -13.44
N SER A 217 6.03 8.77 -14.20
CA SER A 217 5.71 10.20 -14.24
C SER A 217 5.06 10.52 -15.58
N GLU A 218 3.73 10.40 -15.69
CA GLU A 218 2.96 11.04 -16.76
C GLU A 218 1.58 11.44 -16.24
N GLU A 219 1.38 12.76 -16.06
CA GLU A 219 0.06 13.40 -16.15
C GLU A 219 0.04 14.28 -17.42
N GLU A 220 -0.86 13.86 -18.31
CA GLU A 220 -1.68 14.56 -19.31
C GLU A 220 -1.09 15.48 -20.40
N GLY A 221 -1.43 15.10 -21.65
CA GLY A 221 -2.30 15.93 -22.50
C GLY A 221 -1.75 16.34 -23.88
N THR A 222 -2.24 15.72 -24.98
CA THR A 222 -3.10 16.40 -25.99
C THR A 222 -3.41 15.55 -27.24
N SER A 223 -4.72 15.42 -27.51
CA SER A 223 -5.40 15.54 -28.82
C SER A 223 -4.94 14.69 -30.03
N THR A 224 -5.76 13.71 -30.42
CA THR A 224 -6.22 13.67 -31.83
C THR A 224 -7.63 13.08 -31.98
N LYS A 225 -8.47 13.86 -32.67
CA LYS A 225 -9.85 13.64 -33.09
C LYS A 225 -10.12 12.25 -33.71
N ARG A 226 -11.20 11.60 -33.27
CA ARG A 226 -12.15 10.92 -34.17
C ARG A 226 -13.58 11.14 -33.68
N LEU A 227 -14.30 11.99 -34.41
CA LEU A 227 -15.77 12.01 -34.44
C LEU A 227 -16.31 10.62 -34.81
N ARG A 228 -17.37 10.19 -34.12
CA ARG A 228 -18.64 9.67 -34.67
C ARG A 228 -19.48 9.18 -33.50
N GLN A 229 -20.42 10.02 -33.06
CA GLN A 229 -21.83 10.05 -33.48
C GLN A 229 -22.70 9.22 -32.52
N MET A 230 -23.39 9.95 -31.66
CA MET A 230 -24.57 9.50 -30.93
C MET A 230 -25.72 9.22 -31.92
N SER A 231 -26.43 8.13 -31.70
CA SER A 231 -27.89 8.01 -31.88
C SER A 231 -28.32 7.02 -30.79
N GLU A 232 -29.24 7.28 -29.85
CA GLU A 232 -30.61 7.81 -29.97
C GLU A 232 -31.36 7.21 -31.15
N THR A 233 -31.85 5.99 -30.94
CA THR A 233 -33.09 5.42 -31.49
C THR A 233 -33.23 4.00 -30.97
N ASP A 234 -34.16 3.77 -30.03
CA ASP A 234 -35.11 2.65 -30.10
C ASP A 234 -36.12 2.75 -28.94
N THR A 235 -36.95 3.77 -29.04
CA THR A 235 -38.29 3.80 -28.45
C THR A 235 -39.24 4.07 -29.58
N GLN A 236 -39.57 3.04 -30.38
CA GLN A 236 -40.76 2.92 -31.24
C GLN A 236 -40.55 1.80 -32.27
N LEU A 237 -41.18 0.64 -32.04
CA LEU A 237 -41.80 -0.18 -33.10
C LEU A 237 -42.54 -1.37 -32.46
N GLN A 238 -43.59 -1.03 -31.71
CA GLN A 238 -44.78 -1.89 -31.62
C GLN A 238 -45.78 -1.39 -32.66
N LYS A 239 -45.89 -2.09 -33.79
CA LYS A 239 -47.17 -2.40 -34.49
C LYS A 239 -46.91 -3.04 -35.86
N GLU A 240 -47.42 -4.26 -35.97
CA GLU A 240 -48.11 -4.86 -37.12
C GLU A 240 -47.48 -4.77 -38.52
N THR A 241 -47.02 -5.91 -39.03
CA THR A 241 -47.52 -6.40 -40.32
C THR A 241 -47.37 -7.93 -40.41
N GLU A 242 -48.49 -8.61 -40.64
CA GLU A 242 -48.53 -9.98 -41.15
C GLU A 242 -47.96 -10.01 -42.58
N SER A 243 -47.04 -10.93 -42.86
CA SER A 243 -47.06 -11.77 -44.06
C SER A 243 -45.84 -12.71 -44.09
N GLU A 244 -46.11 -13.89 -44.61
CA GLU A 244 -45.26 -15.08 -44.65
C GLU A 244 -43.93 -14.86 -45.40
N VAL A 245 -42.85 -15.49 -44.93
CA VAL A 245 -42.13 -16.60 -45.59
C VAL A 245 -40.79 -16.84 -44.87
N ARG A 246 -40.66 -18.07 -44.37
CA ARG A 246 -39.49 -18.78 -43.82
C ARG A 246 -38.11 -18.14 -43.99
N ALA A 247 -37.49 -17.83 -42.85
CA ALA A 247 -36.12 -18.23 -42.52
C ALA A 247 -35.99 -18.36 -41.00
N GLU A 248 -35.72 -19.57 -40.49
CA GLU A 248 -35.51 -19.81 -39.06
C GLU A 248 -34.26 -19.06 -38.54
N PRO A 249 -34.35 -18.31 -37.43
CA PRO A 249 -33.21 -18.09 -36.57
C PRO A 249 -33.16 -19.23 -35.55
N LYS A 250 -32.09 -20.04 -35.60
CA LYS A 250 -31.76 -21.04 -34.57
C LYS A 250 -31.45 -20.34 -33.23
N GLY A 251 -32.49 -20.01 -32.49
CA GLY A 251 -32.42 -19.76 -31.05
C GLY A 251 -32.79 -21.03 -30.30
N ARG A 252 -31.80 -21.68 -29.66
CA ARG A 252 -32.06 -22.80 -28.73
C ARG A 252 -32.96 -22.29 -27.60
N LYS A 253 -34.22 -22.77 -27.55
CA LYS A 253 -35.12 -22.54 -26.41
C LYS A 253 -34.66 -23.42 -25.25
N LYS A 254 -34.32 -22.83 -24.10
CA LYS A 254 -34.09 -23.55 -22.84
C LYS A 254 -35.43 -24.14 -22.37
N ILE A 255 -35.47 -25.42 -22.04
CA ILE A 255 -36.69 -26.13 -21.64
C ILE A 255 -36.68 -26.25 -20.11
N PHE A 256 -37.71 -25.71 -19.44
CA PHE A 256 -37.91 -25.97 -18.02
C PHE A 256 -38.59 -27.33 -17.83
N THR A 257 -38.02 -28.18 -16.98
CA THR A 257 -38.59 -29.49 -16.66
C THR A 257 -38.87 -29.52 -15.18
N ASP A 258 -40.13 -29.72 -14.79
CA ASP A 258 -40.45 -30.01 -13.40
C ASP A 258 -39.75 -31.31 -13.01
N VAL A 259 -39.10 -31.32 -11.84
CA VAL A 259 -38.54 -32.55 -11.29
C VAL A 259 -39.73 -33.49 -11.12
N ALA A 260 -39.71 -34.64 -11.79
CA ALA A 260 -40.76 -35.62 -11.64
C ALA A 260 -40.87 -35.93 -10.14
N GLU A 261 -42.07 -35.75 -9.56
CA GLU A 261 -42.40 -36.24 -8.22
C GLU A 261 -42.15 -37.75 -8.26
N GLN A 262 -40.95 -38.17 -7.90
CA GLN A 262 -40.71 -39.55 -7.54
C GLN A 262 -41.47 -39.73 -6.24
N ASP A 263 -42.44 -40.65 -6.25
CA ASP A 263 -43.01 -41.24 -5.05
C ASP A 263 -41.87 -41.75 -4.17
N MET A 264 -41.39 -40.87 -3.30
CA MET A 264 -40.35 -41.11 -2.32
C MET A 264 -41.03 -40.88 -0.98
N ASP A 265 -41.38 -42.00 -0.33
CA ASP A 265 -41.64 -42.05 1.09
C ASP A 265 -40.58 -41.20 1.83
N GLU A 266 -41.06 -40.18 2.54
CA GLU A 266 -40.35 -39.31 3.50
C GLU A 266 -38.95 -38.82 3.08
N ASP A 267 -38.89 -37.81 2.19
CA ASP A 267 -37.69 -36.97 2.11
C ASP A 267 -37.43 -36.32 3.50
N PRO A 268 -36.23 -36.48 4.09
CA PRO A 268 -35.92 -35.99 5.43
C PRO A 268 -35.89 -34.45 5.52
N LEU A 269 -35.87 -33.73 4.41
CA LEU A 269 -35.98 -32.27 4.37
C LEU A 269 -37.44 -31.85 4.13
N PRO A 270 -37.94 -30.83 4.87
CA PRO A 270 -39.24 -30.24 4.59
C PRO A 270 -39.36 -29.80 3.13
N GLN A 271 -40.56 -29.93 2.55
CA GLN A 271 -40.85 -29.72 1.12
C GLN A 271 -40.31 -28.39 0.56
N GLU A 272 -40.66 -27.27 1.22
CA GLU A 272 -39.63 -26.45 1.82
C GLU A 272 -38.31 -26.24 1.07
N PHE A 273 -37.31 -26.94 1.61
CA PHE A 273 -35.85 -26.93 1.43
C PHE A 273 -35.35 -28.00 0.47
N GLN A 274 -36.23 -28.72 -0.19
CA GLN A 274 -35.84 -29.74 -1.16
C GLN A 274 -35.24 -29.11 -2.41
N HIS A 275 -35.80 -27.98 -2.85
CA HIS A 275 -35.42 -27.29 -4.08
C HIS A 275 -35.03 -25.82 -3.86
N ILE A 276 -34.22 -25.28 -4.78
CA ILE A 276 -33.81 -23.85 -4.78
C ILE A 276 -34.93 -22.96 -5.33
N ARG A 277 -35.71 -23.50 -6.27
CA ARG A 277 -36.83 -22.81 -6.90
C ARG A 277 -38.16 -23.35 -6.39
N VAL A 278 -39.11 -22.43 -6.29
CA VAL A 278 -40.53 -22.74 -6.06
C VAL A 278 -41.24 -22.96 -7.39
N SER A 279 -40.77 -22.33 -8.47
CA SER A 279 -41.25 -22.53 -9.83
C SER A 279 -40.20 -22.05 -10.86
N GLU A 280 -40.46 -22.24 -12.15
CA GLU A 280 -39.61 -21.75 -13.24
C GLU A 280 -39.16 -20.29 -13.03
N ARG A 281 -40.10 -19.43 -12.64
CA ARG A 281 -39.88 -17.98 -12.49
C ARG A 281 -39.59 -17.53 -11.07
N LYS A 282 -39.83 -18.39 -10.07
CA LYS A 282 -39.71 -18.03 -8.65
C LYS A 282 -38.61 -18.83 -7.97
N VAL A 283 -37.59 -18.13 -7.51
CA VAL A 283 -36.51 -18.66 -6.67
C VAL A 283 -36.82 -18.29 -5.22
N ARG A 284 -36.39 -19.11 -4.27
CA ARG A 284 -36.59 -18.82 -2.85
C ARG A 284 -35.83 -17.57 -2.42
N ASP A 285 -36.47 -16.74 -1.61
CA ASP A 285 -35.85 -15.53 -1.06
C ASP A 285 -34.68 -15.85 -0.12
N ASP A 286 -34.76 -16.98 0.58
CA ASP A 286 -33.67 -17.50 1.43
C ASP A 286 -32.39 -17.72 0.63
N PHE A 287 -32.49 -18.19 -0.61
CA PHE A 287 -31.32 -18.35 -1.47
C PHE A 287 -30.65 -16.99 -1.72
N TYR A 288 -31.40 -15.98 -2.17
CA TYR A 288 -30.83 -14.66 -2.42
C TYR A 288 -30.29 -14.01 -1.14
N THR A 289 -30.97 -14.20 -0.01
CA THR A 289 -30.54 -13.70 1.30
C THR A 289 -29.24 -14.39 1.77
N THR A 290 -29.13 -15.70 1.60
CA THR A 290 -27.89 -16.44 1.89
C THR A 290 -26.75 -15.97 1.00
N ILE A 291 -26.99 -15.80 -0.31
CA ILE A 291 -25.97 -15.28 -1.23
C ILE A 291 -25.57 -13.85 -0.86
N ALA A 292 -26.51 -12.99 -0.47
CA ALA A 292 -26.24 -11.64 0.01
C ALA A 292 -25.34 -11.66 1.25
N ASN A 293 -25.67 -12.50 2.23
CA ASN A 293 -24.90 -12.65 3.46
C ASN A 293 -23.49 -13.19 3.22
N LEU A 294 -23.33 -14.19 2.36
CA LEU A 294 -22.03 -14.74 1.98
C LEU A 294 -21.20 -13.71 1.19
N SER A 295 -21.84 -12.94 0.31
CA SER A 295 -21.19 -11.83 -0.41
C SER A 295 -20.77 -10.72 0.55
N GLY A 296 -21.58 -10.40 1.55
CA GLY A 296 -21.25 -9.51 2.66
C GLY A 296 -20.04 -10.00 3.48
N LYS A 297 -19.89 -11.32 3.62
CA LYS A 297 -18.72 -11.97 4.26
C LYS A 297 -17.48 -12.04 3.34
N GLY A 298 -17.58 -11.58 2.10
CA GLY A 298 -16.44 -11.41 1.19
C GLY A 298 -16.28 -12.50 0.12
N LEU A 299 -17.28 -13.34 -0.10
CA LEU A 299 -17.32 -14.25 -1.23
C LEU A 299 -17.80 -13.51 -2.49
N PHE A 300 -17.27 -13.86 -3.66
CA PHE A 300 -17.89 -13.44 -4.92
C PHE A 300 -19.22 -14.15 -5.13
N ILE A 301 -20.13 -13.58 -5.93
CA ILE A 301 -21.44 -14.20 -6.21
C ILE A 301 -21.27 -15.66 -6.67
N ASN A 302 -20.33 -15.93 -7.57
CA ASN A 302 -20.08 -17.30 -8.04
C ASN A 302 -19.50 -18.21 -6.95
N GLU A 303 -18.63 -17.69 -6.07
CA GLU A 303 -18.11 -18.44 -4.91
C GLU A 303 -19.23 -18.74 -3.91
N ALA A 304 -20.09 -17.75 -3.62
CA ALA A 304 -21.23 -17.88 -2.73
C ALA A 304 -22.26 -18.87 -3.28
N SER A 305 -22.58 -18.82 -4.57
CA SER A 305 -23.47 -19.77 -5.22
C SER A 305 -22.89 -21.18 -5.21
N SER A 306 -21.60 -21.32 -5.50
CA SER A 306 -20.92 -22.62 -5.45
C SER A 306 -20.91 -23.19 -4.03
N ALA A 307 -20.71 -22.34 -3.01
CA ALA A 307 -20.75 -22.77 -1.61
C ALA A 307 -22.15 -23.26 -1.19
N VAL A 308 -23.22 -22.57 -1.61
CA VAL A 308 -24.60 -23.02 -1.33
C VAL A 308 -24.90 -24.35 -2.02
N ILE A 309 -24.47 -24.51 -3.28
CA ILE A 309 -24.61 -25.77 -4.03
C ILE A 309 -23.85 -26.90 -3.33
N GLU A 310 -22.59 -26.68 -2.97
CA GLU A 310 -21.74 -27.68 -2.32
C GLU A 310 -22.33 -28.13 -0.98
N VAL A 311 -22.80 -27.19 -0.15
CA VAL A 311 -23.45 -27.51 1.13
C VAL A 311 -24.74 -28.31 0.90
N GLY A 312 -25.59 -27.89 -0.03
CA GLY A 312 -26.82 -28.61 -0.38
C GLY A 312 -26.54 -30.05 -0.83
N ASN A 313 -25.56 -30.23 -1.71
CA ASN A 313 -25.27 -31.54 -2.28
C ASN A 313 -24.58 -32.47 -1.28
N THR A 314 -23.56 -31.95 -0.59
CA THR A 314 -22.71 -32.78 0.28
C THR A 314 -23.32 -33.03 1.65
N MET A 315 -24.01 -32.06 2.25
CA MET A 315 -24.60 -32.23 3.59
C MET A 315 -26.03 -32.76 3.55
N PHE A 316 -26.76 -32.48 2.48
CA PHE A 316 -28.20 -32.73 2.40
C PHE A 316 -28.61 -33.64 1.24
N GLY A 317 -27.64 -34.22 0.52
CA GLY A 317 -27.87 -35.18 -0.57
C GLY A 317 -28.64 -34.59 -1.75
N ARG A 318 -28.59 -33.27 -1.94
CA ARG A 318 -29.28 -32.58 -3.03
C ARG A 318 -28.52 -32.71 -4.35
N SER A 319 -29.19 -32.36 -5.46
CA SER A 319 -28.61 -32.32 -6.81
C SER A 319 -28.62 -30.90 -7.39
N TRP A 320 -28.39 -29.90 -6.54
CA TRP A 320 -28.35 -28.50 -6.93
C TRP A 320 -27.21 -28.23 -7.92
N LYS A 321 -27.45 -27.37 -8.90
CA LYS A 321 -26.50 -27.11 -9.99
C LYS A 321 -26.48 -25.66 -10.45
N SER A 322 -25.33 -25.26 -11.00
CA SER A 322 -25.11 -23.94 -11.59
C SER A 322 -25.88 -23.76 -12.89
N ALA A 323 -26.29 -22.51 -13.20
CA ALA A 323 -26.84 -22.19 -14.52
C ALA A 323 -25.70 -22.10 -15.56
N GLY A 324 -25.47 -23.15 -16.35
CA GLY A 324 -24.54 -23.12 -17.46
C GLY A 324 -25.03 -22.32 -18.68
N GLU A 325 -24.09 -21.88 -19.52
CA GLU A 325 -24.41 -21.36 -20.87
C GLU A 325 -24.81 -22.48 -21.84
N SER A 326 -24.40 -23.72 -21.58
CA SER A 326 -24.63 -24.90 -22.44
C SER A 326 -25.71 -25.88 -21.96
N ASP A 327 -26.30 -25.68 -20.78
CA ASP A 327 -27.30 -26.61 -20.25
C ASP A 327 -28.66 -26.36 -20.93
N GLU A 328 -29.14 -27.36 -21.69
CA GLU A 328 -30.42 -27.32 -22.42
C GLU A 328 -31.64 -27.49 -21.47
N VAL A 329 -31.42 -28.00 -20.25
CA VAL A 329 -32.46 -28.35 -19.28
C VAL A 329 -32.30 -27.54 -18.00
N PHE A 330 -33.33 -26.77 -17.66
CA PHE A 330 -33.45 -25.97 -16.45
C PHE A 330 -34.53 -26.61 -15.55
N ASP A 331 -34.28 -26.76 -14.26
CA ASP A 331 -35.21 -27.39 -13.31
C ASP A 331 -35.24 -26.67 -11.96
N GLN A 332 -35.97 -27.23 -10.98
CA GLN A 332 -36.14 -26.61 -9.67
C GLN A 332 -34.85 -26.56 -8.82
N ASP A 333 -33.84 -27.35 -9.18
CA ASP A 333 -32.52 -27.45 -8.51
C ASP A 333 -31.45 -26.58 -9.18
N THR A 334 -31.80 -25.90 -10.27
CA THR A 334 -30.88 -25.01 -11.00
C THR A 334 -30.88 -23.61 -10.40
N VAL A 335 -29.73 -23.13 -9.92
CA VAL A 335 -29.58 -21.76 -9.39
C VAL A 335 -29.90 -20.70 -10.46
N PRO A 336 -30.28 -19.47 -10.06
CA PRO A 336 -30.43 -18.36 -11.01
C PRO A 336 -29.10 -18.00 -11.67
N SER A 337 -29.19 -17.43 -12.88
CA SER A 337 -28.01 -16.86 -13.54
C SER A 337 -27.36 -15.78 -12.67
N THR A 338 -26.04 -15.59 -12.80
CA THR A 338 -25.32 -14.53 -12.09
C THR A 338 -25.93 -13.14 -12.32
N ARG A 339 -26.49 -12.88 -13.51
CA ARG A 339 -27.20 -11.63 -13.81
C ARG A 339 -28.47 -11.47 -12.97
N SER A 340 -29.27 -12.53 -12.85
CA SER A 340 -30.48 -12.55 -12.02
C SER A 340 -30.15 -12.37 -10.55
N ILE A 341 -29.09 -13.04 -10.08
CA ILE A 341 -28.61 -12.89 -8.70
C ILE A 341 -28.18 -11.44 -8.44
N ARG A 342 -27.39 -10.82 -9.33
CA ARG A 342 -27.00 -9.40 -9.19
C ARG A 342 -28.20 -8.47 -9.08
N ALA A 343 -29.20 -8.66 -9.94
CA ALA A 343 -30.41 -7.83 -9.90
C ALA A 343 -31.18 -7.99 -8.58
N ALA A 344 -31.30 -9.22 -8.07
CA ALA A 344 -31.95 -9.48 -6.78
C ALA A 344 -31.16 -8.88 -5.61
N LEU A 345 -29.82 -8.98 -5.61
CA LEU A 345 -28.98 -8.37 -4.59
C LEU A 345 -29.11 -6.84 -4.56
N GLN A 346 -29.20 -6.19 -5.73
CA GLN A 346 -29.46 -4.75 -5.83
C GLN A 346 -30.81 -4.36 -5.23
N GLN A 347 -31.84 -5.20 -5.43
CA GLN A 347 -33.17 -4.96 -4.82
C GLN A 347 -33.13 -5.13 -3.30
N ILE A 348 -32.45 -6.17 -2.79
CA ILE A 348 -32.27 -6.40 -1.35
C ILE A 348 -31.50 -5.22 -0.72
N GLU A 349 -30.46 -4.73 -1.39
CA GLU A 349 -29.70 -3.57 -0.95
C GLU A 349 -30.57 -2.31 -0.91
N ALA A 350 -31.33 -2.02 -1.97
CA ALA A 350 -32.25 -0.88 -2.01
C ALA A 350 -33.33 -0.95 -0.92
N GLN A 351 -33.93 -2.13 -0.68
CA GLN A 351 -34.89 -2.34 0.41
C GLN A 351 -34.25 -2.11 1.78
N SER A 352 -33.02 -2.61 1.98
CA SER A 352 -32.28 -2.44 3.22
C SER A 352 -32.00 -0.95 3.49
N LEU A 353 -31.60 -0.20 2.46
CA LEU A 353 -31.36 1.25 2.57
C LEU A 353 -32.65 2.03 2.86
N CYS A 354 -33.80 1.63 2.29
CA CYS A 354 -35.09 2.24 2.62
C CYS A 354 -35.45 2.06 4.10
N LEU A 355 -35.27 0.84 4.64
CA LEU A 355 -35.50 0.54 6.06
C LEU A 355 -34.55 1.31 6.99
N VAL A 356 -33.34 1.63 6.53
CA VAL A 356 -32.41 2.47 7.29
C VAL A 356 -33.03 3.84 7.50
N VAL A 357 -33.56 4.50 6.46
CA VAL A 357 -34.16 5.83 6.59
C VAL A 357 -35.35 5.82 7.56
N GLU A 358 -36.24 4.84 7.48
CA GLU A 358 -37.37 4.70 8.42
C GLU A 358 -36.90 4.56 9.87
N LYS A 359 -35.83 3.79 10.09
CA LYS A 359 -35.24 3.64 11.42
C LYS A 359 -34.59 4.92 11.91
N LEU A 360 -33.96 5.71 11.04
CA LEU A 360 -33.39 7.00 11.42
C LEU A 360 -34.47 7.98 11.86
N GLU A 361 -35.60 8.04 11.14
CA GLU A 361 -36.77 8.85 11.51
C GLU A 361 -37.30 8.43 12.89
N GLU A 362 -37.56 7.13 13.10
CA GLU A 362 -38.06 6.58 14.35
C GLU A 362 -37.14 6.90 15.54
N GLU A 363 -35.84 6.72 15.38
CA GLU A 363 -34.87 6.94 16.45
C GLU A 363 -34.61 8.43 16.70
N LYS A 364 -34.73 9.27 15.66
CA LYS A 364 -34.69 10.73 15.80
C LYS A 364 -35.87 11.23 16.62
N GLU A 365 -37.07 10.70 16.41
CA GLU A 365 -38.26 11.01 17.21
C GLU A 365 -38.09 10.61 18.69
N LYS A 366 -37.34 9.52 18.96
CA LYS A 366 -36.96 9.11 20.31
C LYS A 366 -35.85 9.98 20.92
N GLY A 367 -35.36 11.00 20.22
CA GLY A 367 -34.31 11.91 20.66
C GLY A 367 -32.90 11.32 20.59
N LYS A 368 -32.68 10.24 19.81
CA LYS A 368 -31.33 9.72 19.56
C LYS A 368 -30.58 10.62 18.60
N MET A 369 -29.28 10.76 18.83
CA MET A 369 -28.41 11.48 17.90
C MET A 369 -28.13 10.61 16.68
N ILE A 370 -28.19 11.21 15.50
CA ILE A 370 -27.79 10.57 14.25
C ILE A 370 -26.46 11.14 13.82
N THR A 371 -25.46 10.28 13.64
CA THR A 371 -24.12 10.72 13.22
C THR A 371 -23.76 10.07 11.90
N HIS A 372 -23.52 10.88 10.88
CA HIS A 372 -22.89 10.42 9.65
C HIS A 372 -21.39 10.29 9.87
N ALA A 373 -20.80 9.20 9.39
CA ALA A 373 -19.38 8.97 9.51
C ALA A 373 -18.80 8.58 8.16
N SER A 374 -17.67 9.18 7.80
CA SER A 374 -16.97 8.89 6.56
C SER A 374 -15.48 8.68 6.79
N ASP A 375 -14.89 7.83 5.96
CA ASP A 375 -13.46 7.54 5.93
C ASP A 375 -13.03 7.28 4.48
N SER A 376 -11.84 7.72 4.11
CA SER A 376 -11.27 7.49 2.77
C SER A 376 -10.11 6.50 2.83
N THR A 377 -9.98 5.67 1.80
CA THR A 377 -8.80 4.82 1.62
C THR A 377 -8.25 4.97 0.21
N THR A 378 -6.92 5.02 0.10
CA THR A 378 -6.20 5.12 -1.16
C THR A 378 -5.48 3.82 -1.45
N LYS A 379 -5.72 3.22 -2.62
CA LYS A 379 -5.00 2.03 -3.05
C LYS A 379 -4.32 2.19 -4.40
N LYS A 380 -2.99 2.02 -4.38
CA LYS A 380 -2.14 2.03 -5.58
C LYS A 380 -2.64 1.01 -6.61
N GLY A 381 -2.95 1.48 -7.82
CA GLY A 381 -3.43 0.68 -8.95
C GLY A 381 -4.92 0.34 -8.95
N VAL A 382 -5.71 0.80 -7.95
CA VAL A 382 -7.17 0.58 -7.91
C VAL A 382 -7.93 1.91 -7.84
N GLY A 383 -7.37 2.94 -7.18
CA GLY A 383 -8.00 4.24 -7.00
C GLY A 383 -8.24 4.57 -5.52
N GLN A 384 -8.93 5.68 -5.28
CA GLN A 384 -9.36 6.13 -3.96
C GLN A 384 -10.85 5.80 -3.77
N PHE A 385 -11.24 5.43 -2.55
CA PHE A 385 -12.61 5.07 -2.21
C PHE A 385 -13.02 5.70 -0.89
N MET A 386 -14.27 6.13 -0.81
CA MET A 386 -14.88 6.60 0.42
C MET A 386 -15.86 5.54 0.93
N VAL A 387 -15.74 5.26 2.23
CA VAL A 387 -16.69 4.43 2.97
C VAL A 387 -17.48 5.36 3.87
N GLN A 388 -18.81 5.19 3.87
CA GLN A 388 -19.72 6.02 4.65
C GLN A 388 -20.66 5.16 5.48
N GLY A 389 -21.14 5.69 6.59
CA GLY A 389 -22.14 5.03 7.42
C GLY A 389 -22.91 5.98 8.33
N LEU A 390 -24.05 5.52 8.83
CA LEU A 390 -24.92 6.27 9.73
C LEU A 390 -25.03 5.57 11.08
N HIS A 391 -24.62 6.25 12.14
CA HIS A 391 -24.79 5.82 13.52
C HIS A 391 -26.11 6.33 14.09
N VAL A 392 -26.79 5.47 14.85
CA VAL A 392 -27.87 5.86 15.75
C VAL A 392 -27.31 5.78 17.17
N GLY A 393 -27.20 6.92 17.85
CA GLY A 393 -26.50 7.01 19.11
C GLY A 393 -25.04 6.55 18.99
N GLN A 394 -24.63 5.64 19.89
CA GLN A 394 -23.30 5.02 19.88
C GLN A 394 -23.28 3.62 19.22
N ASP A 395 -24.38 3.21 18.58
CA ASP A 395 -24.47 1.88 17.99
C ASP A 395 -23.56 1.71 16.76
N SER A 396 -23.41 0.45 16.32
CA SER A 396 -22.69 0.15 15.09
C SER A 396 -23.37 0.82 13.89
N PRO A 397 -22.60 1.43 12.98
CA PRO A 397 -23.17 2.20 11.89
C PRO A 397 -23.83 1.31 10.82
N PHE A 398 -24.91 1.82 10.24
CA PHE A 398 -25.46 1.32 8.99
C PHE A 398 -24.51 1.68 7.85
N PRO A 399 -23.93 0.71 7.13
CA PRO A 399 -23.07 1.01 5.98
C PRO A 399 -23.88 1.63 4.86
N LEU A 400 -23.32 2.66 4.23
CA LEU A 400 -23.78 3.19 2.95
C LEU A 400 -22.92 2.64 1.80
N PRO A 401 -23.38 2.77 0.54
CA PRO A 401 -22.61 2.36 -0.62
C PRO A 401 -21.21 2.97 -0.66
N ILE A 402 -20.23 2.18 -1.08
CA ILE A 402 -18.83 2.63 -1.26
C ILE A 402 -18.76 3.46 -2.53
N LEU A 403 -18.19 4.66 -2.44
CA LEU A 403 -18.06 5.58 -3.56
C LEU A 403 -16.61 5.69 -4.01
N SER A 404 -16.38 5.80 -5.32
CA SER A 404 -15.06 6.10 -5.86
C SER A 404 -14.74 7.58 -5.68
N ILE A 405 -13.53 7.88 -5.22
CA ILE A 405 -13.03 9.23 -5.03
C ILE A 405 -12.16 9.59 -6.24
N HIS A 406 -12.45 10.75 -6.84
CA HIS A 406 -11.61 11.31 -7.89
C HIS A 406 -10.53 12.24 -7.30
N ARG A 407 -10.87 12.98 -6.24
CA ARG A 407 -10.03 13.99 -5.55
C ARG A 407 -10.48 14.14 -4.09
N GLU A 408 -9.59 14.68 -3.25
CA GLU A 408 -9.80 14.92 -1.81
C GLU A 408 -9.74 16.42 -1.47
N THR A 409 -10.57 17.25 -2.11
CA THR A 409 -10.88 18.61 -1.59
C THR A 409 -12.13 18.60 -0.71
N THR A 410 -12.34 19.66 0.06
CA THR A 410 -13.53 19.81 0.92
C THR A 410 -14.83 19.78 0.10
N GLU A 411 -14.83 20.36 -1.10
CA GLU A 411 -15.95 20.34 -2.03
C GLU A 411 -16.19 18.92 -2.57
N ASP A 412 -15.13 18.20 -2.92
CA ASP A 412 -15.26 16.82 -3.38
C ASP A 412 -15.88 15.93 -2.30
N ILE A 413 -15.47 16.12 -1.04
CA ILE A 413 -16.03 15.39 0.11
C ILE A 413 -17.50 15.74 0.29
N ALA A 414 -17.86 17.03 0.23
CA ALA A 414 -19.27 17.44 0.29
C ALA A 414 -20.10 16.75 -0.80
N MET A 415 -19.65 16.77 -2.05
CA MET A 415 -20.34 16.12 -3.17
C MET A 415 -20.48 14.60 -2.99
N GLN A 416 -19.46 13.94 -2.43
CA GLN A 416 -19.56 12.49 -2.23
C GLN A 416 -20.47 12.13 -1.06
N VAL A 417 -20.52 12.97 -0.03
CA VAL A 417 -21.47 12.81 1.08
C VAL A 417 -22.89 13.06 0.57
N ASP A 418 -23.11 14.11 -0.22
CA ASP A 418 -24.36 14.41 -0.91
C ASP A 418 -24.85 13.21 -1.74
N MET A 419 -23.99 12.63 -2.59
CA MET A 419 -24.32 11.43 -3.35
C MET A 419 -24.78 10.24 -2.47
N GLY A 420 -24.19 10.08 -1.28
CA GLY A 420 -24.64 9.08 -0.31
C GLY A 420 -26.07 9.32 0.18
N PHE A 421 -26.42 10.58 0.43
CA PHE A 421 -27.77 11.00 0.82
C PHE A 421 -28.75 10.98 -0.36
N GLU A 422 -28.33 11.32 -1.58
CA GLU A 422 -29.13 11.20 -2.79
C GLU A 422 -29.60 9.76 -3.02
N ILE A 423 -28.72 8.78 -2.78
CA ILE A 423 -29.07 7.36 -2.89
C ILE A 423 -30.16 7.01 -1.87
N LEU A 424 -29.99 7.40 -0.60
CA LEU A 424 -30.97 7.15 0.46
C LEU A 424 -32.33 7.80 0.17
N ALA A 425 -32.31 9.06 -0.25
CA ALA A 425 -33.50 9.82 -0.62
C ALA A 425 -34.22 9.19 -1.81
N SER A 426 -33.47 8.73 -2.82
CA SER A 426 -34.00 8.10 -4.02
C SER A 426 -34.68 6.76 -3.72
N VAL A 427 -34.07 5.91 -2.89
CA VAL A 427 -34.69 4.60 -2.55
C VAL A 427 -35.91 4.76 -1.64
N ARG A 428 -35.94 5.80 -0.81
CA ARG A 428 -37.08 6.10 0.08
C ARG A 428 -38.20 6.87 -0.62
N GLY A 429 -37.88 7.64 -1.67
CA GLY A 429 -38.83 8.51 -2.37
C GLY A 429 -39.08 9.83 -1.64
N VAL A 430 -38.08 10.39 -0.97
CA VAL A 430 -38.13 11.68 -0.26
C VAL A 430 -37.07 12.64 -0.80
N SER A 431 -37.06 13.89 -0.33
CA SER A 431 -36.00 14.83 -0.71
C SER A 431 -34.70 14.52 0.03
N VAL A 432 -33.56 14.86 -0.59
CA VAL A 432 -32.22 14.71 0.02
C VAL A 432 -32.12 15.55 1.30
N GLU A 433 -32.71 16.75 1.26
CA GLU A 433 -32.82 17.68 2.38
C GLU A 433 -33.51 17.03 3.59
N ASP A 434 -34.61 16.31 3.39
CA ASP A 434 -35.35 15.66 4.48
C ASP A 434 -34.51 14.57 5.17
N VAL A 435 -33.76 13.78 4.39
CA VAL A 435 -32.85 12.76 4.95
C VAL A 435 -31.68 13.43 5.67
N TYR A 436 -31.10 14.49 5.09
CA TYR A 436 -29.97 15.18 5.68
C TYR A 436 -30.32 15.88 7.00
N LYS A 437 -31.53 16.44 7.13
CA LYS A 437 -32.03 17.05 8.38
C LYS A 437 -32.07 16.08 9.56
N LEU A 438 -32.06 14.77 9.33
CA LEU A 438 -31.98 13.77 10.40
C LEU A 438 -30.60 13.78 11.08
N VAL A 439 -29.54 14.16 10.36
CA VAL A 439 -28.15 14.11 10.82
C VAL A 439 -27.84 15.25 11.79
N ASP A 440 -27.37 14.90 12.99
CA ASP A 440 -26.92 15.87 14.00
C ASP A 440 -25.47 16.28 13.79
N ALA A 441 -24.61 15.33 13.43
CA ALA A 441 -23.18 15.57 13.29
C ALA A 441 -22.52 14.67 12.23
N HIS A 442 -21.41 15.14 11.70
CA HIS A 442 -20.48 14.40 10.84
C HIS A 442 -19.22 14.02 11.59
N MET A 443 -18.82 12.75 11.49
CA MET A 443 -17.56 12.23 12.02
C MET A 443 -16.56 11.92 10.91
N THR A 444 -15.39 12.53 11.00
CA THR A 444 -14.26 12.36 10.07
C THR A 444 -12.93 12.29 10.83
N ASP A 445 -11.82 12.09 10.13
CA ASP A 445 -10.51 12.42 10.69
C ASP A 445 -10.30 13.95 10.74
N SER A 446 -9.23 14.41 11.38
CA SER A 446 -8.95 15.85 11.56
C SER A 446 -8.10 16.47 10.46
N THR A 447 -8.03 15.84 9.27
CA THR A 447 -7.32 16.41 8.12
C THR A 447 -8.03 17.66 7.60
N GLU A 448 -7.29 18.54 6.93
CA GLU A 448 -7.82 19.85 6.50
C GLU A 448 -8.96 19.73 5.48
N HIS A 449 -8.87 18.80 4.52
CA HIS A 449 -9.91 18.65 3.51
C HIS A 449 -11.25 18.18 4.13
N ASN A 450 -11.21 17.46 5.24
CA ASN A 450 -12.40 17.03 5.96
C ASN A 450 -13.06 18.14 6.78
N LYS A 451 -12.46 19.33 6.94
CA LYS A 451 -13.01 20.41 7.76
C LYS A 451 -13.97 21.29 6.96
N GLY A 452 -15.13 21.58 7.53
CA GLY A 452 -16.06 22.61 7.03
C GLY A 452 -16.98 22.16 5.89
N PHE A 453 -16.91 20.91 5.42
CA PHE A 453 -17.79 20.43 4.36
C PHE A 453 -19.28 20.41 4.78
N SER A 454 -19.58 20.32 6.08
CA SER A 454 -20.98 20.39 6.56
C SER A 454 -21.64 21.74 6.27
N LYS A 455 -20.84 22.82 6.18
CA LYS A 455 -21.33 24.14 5.74
C LYS A 455 -21.69 24.13 4.27
N LEU A 456 -20.87 23.49 3.43
CA LEU A 456 -21.17 23.34 2.00
C LEU A 456 -22.45 22.52 1.79
N LEU A 457 -22.63 21.44 2.54
CA LEU A 457 -23.87 20.65 2.49
C LEU A 457 -25.09 21.47 2.94
N ALA A 458 -24.97 22.26 4.02
CA ALA A 458 -26.05 23.14 4.45
C ALA A 458 -26.40 24.19 3.39
N GLU A 459 -25.40 24.77 2.72
CA GLU A 459 -25.61 25.69 1.60
C GLU A 459 -26.29 24.99 0.41
N MET A 460 -25.86 23.78 0.05
CA MET A 460 -26.44 22.97 -1.04
C MET A 460 -27.93 22.68 -0.80
N TYR A 461 -28.31 22.39 0.44
CA TYR A 461 -29.69 22.07 0.82
C TYR A 461 -30.48 23.28 1.36
N ASN A 462 -29.91 24.49 1.29
CA ASN A 462 -30.53 25.73 1.79
C ASN A 462 -31.00 25.64 3.26
N LEU A 463 -30.14 25.11 4.14
CA LEU A 463 -30.36 24.98 5.58
C LEU A 463 -29.71 26.12 6.35
N GLU A 464 -30.41 26.66 7.36
CA GLU A 464 -29.90 27.74 8.19
C GLU A 464 -28.72 27.31 9.08
N THR A 465 -28.75 26.06 9.55
CA THR A 465 -27.76 25.51 10.48
C THR A 465 -27.14 24.24 9.90
N PRO A 466 -25.80 24.17 9.75
CA PRO A 466 -25.13 22.95 9.34
C PRO A 466 -25.16 21.91 10.45
N ALA A 467 -25.09 20.62 10.08
CA ALA A 467 -24.79 19.56 11.02
C ALA A 467 -23.40 19.81 11.65
N GLY A 468 -23.24 19.41 12.91
CA GLY A 468 -21.99 19.59 13.61
C GLY A 468 -20.86 18.73 13.05
N GLN A 469 -19.64 18.99 13.50
CA GLN A 469 -18.45 18.32 13.04
C GLN A 469 -17.61 17.80 14.20
N ILE A 470 -17.51 16.47 14.28
CA ILE A 470 -16.75 15.75 15.32
C ILE A 470 -15.60 14.95 14.69
N PHE A 471 -14.52 14.76 15.44
CA PHE A 471 -13.32 14.09 14.93
C PHE A 471 -13.09 12.74 15.60
N CYS A 472 -12.83 11.71 14.79
CA CYS A 472 -12.69 10.34 15.23
C CYS A 472 -11.55 10.14 16.24
N GLY A 473 -11.86 9.64 17.43
CA GLY A 473 -10.97 9.35 18.56
C GLY A 473 -9.70 8.53 18.23
N THR A 474 -9.82 7.50 17.39
CA THR A 474 -8.75 6.51 17.18
C THR A 474 -7.58 7.03 16.36
N HIS A 475 -7.80 8.04 15.51
CA HIS A 475 -6.76 8.65 14.67
C HIS A 475 -5.60 9.27 15.48
N THR A 476 -5.83 9.61 16.76
CA THR A 476 -4.75 10.14 17.62
C THR A 476 -3.62 9.16 17.84
N THR A 477 -3.92 7.86 17.84
CA THR A 477 -2.90 6.80 17.95
C THR A 477 -1.95 6.77 16.75
N LEU A 478 -2.44 7.12 15.55
CA LEU A 478 -1.60 7.29 14.36
C LEU A 478 -0.71 8.53 14.50
N GLY A 479 -1.26 9.60 15.08
CA GLY A 479 -0.51 10.80 15.44
C GLY A 479 0.66 10.50 16.38
N PHE A 480 0.42 9.70 17.44
CA PHE A 480 1.47 9.27 18.36
C PHE A 480 2.57 8.47 17.65
N SER A 481 2.18 7.51 16.80
CA SER A 481 3.12 6.72 16.01
C SER A 481 3.96 7.58 15.06
N SER A 482 3.34 8.59 14.44
CA SER A 482 4.03 9.56 13.58
C SER A 482 5.00 10.44 14.38
N ALA A 483 4.62 10.90 15.57
CA ALA A 483 5.50 11.69 16.45
C ALA A 483 6.71 10.88 16.92
N MET A 484 6.51 9.64 17.38
CA MET A 484 7.58 8.72 17.76
C MET A 484 8.60 8.53 16.62
N ASN A 485 8.13 8.23 15.41
CA ASN A 485 8.98 8.13 14.22
C ASN A 485 9.66 9.45 13.85
N LYS A 486 8.97 10.59 14.00
CA LYS A 486 9.54 11.91 13.71
C LYS A 486 10.70 12.25 14.65
N VAL A 487 10.55 12.00 15.94
CA VAL A 487 11.63 12.21 16.92
C VAL A 487 12.80 11.30 16.62
N MET A 488 12.54 10.02 16.33
CA MET A 488 13.62 9.10 15.96
C MET A 488 14.39 9.54 14.72
N ARG A 489 13.72 10.12 13.71
CA ARG A 489 14.43 10.66 12.55
C ARG A 489 15.37 11.81 12.90
N LEU A 490 15.00 12.65 13.86
CA LEU A 490 15.88 13.73 14.34
C LEU A 490 17.10 13.15 15.04
N VAL A 491 16.89 12.18 15.94
CA VAL A 491 17.97 11.46 16.62
C VAL A 491 18.89 10.77 15.62
N GLU A 492 18.33 10.02 14.67
CA GLU A 492 19.10 9.29 13.65
C GLU A 492 19.88 10.24 12.73
N ALA A 493 19.29 11.38 12.34
CA ALA A 493 19.99 12.39 11.55
C ALA A 493 21.24 12.92 12.28
N ASP A 494 21.15 13.13 13.60
CA ASP A 494 22.26 13.57 14.45
C ASP A 494 23.32 12.48 14.67
N MET A 495 22.93 11.19 14.62
CA MET A 495 23.84 10.04 14.72
C MET A 495 24.77 9.86 13.50
N LYS A 496 24.75 10.80 12.54
CA LYS A 496 25.50 10.74 11.26
C LYS A 496 25.18 9.45 10.49
N MET A 497 23.94 9.30 10.02
CA MET A 497 23.43 8.14 9.26
C MET A 497 24.36 7.55 8.20
N GLU A 498 25.24 8.36 7.59
CA GLU A 498 26.28 7.87 6.69
C GLU A 498 27.21 6.84 7.33
N GLN A 499 27.49 6.91 8.64
CA GLN A 499 28.31 5.94 9.38
C GLN A 499 27.52 4.68 9.78
N VAL A 500 26.22 4.82 10.01
CA VAL A 500 25.33 3.70 10.40
C VAL A 500 24.94 2.87 9.18
N LEU A 501 24.65 3.51 8.05
CA LEU A 501 24.24 2.86 6.80
C LEU A 501 25.41 2.41 5.91
N GLN A 502 26.64 2.88 6.18
CA GLN A 502 27.85 2.48 5.42
C GLN A 502 28.15 0.97 5.49
N SER A 503 27.65 0.28 6.51
CA SER A 503 27.85 -1.15 6.74
C SER A 503 26.76 -2.05 6.16
N PHE A 504 25.71 -1.47 5.55
CA PHE A 504 24.61 -2.23 4.97
C PHE A 504 25.02 -2.77 3.59
N MET A 505 24.93 -4.09 3.38
CA MET A 505 25.30 -4.75 2.12
C MET A 505 24.24 -4.51 1.02
N VAL A 506 23.05 -4.02 1.40
CA VAL A 506 21.93 -3.72 0.51
C VAL A 506 21.44 -2.29 0.75
N ASP A 507 21.24 -1.50 -0.32
CA ASP A 507 20.66 -0.16 -0.24
C ASP A 507 19.28 -0.23 0.49
N LEU A 508 19.19 0.37 1.68
CA LEU A 508 17.91 0.78 2.26
C LEU A 508 17.39 1.95 1.43
N ASP A 509 16.18 1.82 0.88
CA ASP A 509 15.51 2.95 0.23
C ASP A 509 14.95 3.89 1.31
N VAL A 510 15.84 4.72 1.87
CA VAL A 510 15.49 5.69 2.94
C VAL A 510 14.61 6.83 2.40
N ASP A 511 14.26 6.84 1.10
CA ASP A 511 13.37 7.82 0.46
C ASP A 511 11.91 7.79 0.98
N SER A 512 11.58 6.90 1.93
CA SER A 512 10.32 6.98 2.66
C SER A 512 10.31 8.28 3.51
N LYS A 513 9.66 9.32 2.99
CA LYS A 513 9.50 10.64 3.64
C LYS A 513 8.88 10.58 5.04
N ASN A 514 8.44 9.42 5.52
CA ASN A 514 7.56 9.27 6.69
C ASN A 514 8.04 8.31 7.79
N ALA A 515 9.12 7.52 7.64
CA ALA A 515 9.55 6.56 8.66
C ALA A 515 11.05 6.65 9.02
N SER A 516 11.40 6.50 10.31
CA SER A 516 12.78 6.37 10.81
C SER A 516 13.42 5.05 10.38
N VAL A 517 14.75 4.93 10.46
CA VAL A 517 15.46 3.66 10.21
C VAL A 517 14.97 2.60 11.18
N ALA A 518 14.78 2.93 12.46
CA ALA A 518 14.21 2.01 13.45
C ALA A 518 12.77 1.58 13.09
N GLY A 519 11.93 2.49 12.61
CA GLY A 519 10.57 2.18 12.16
C GLY A 519 10.55 1.28 10.91
N GLN A 520 11.48 1.52 9.99
CA GLN A 520 11.68 0.67 8.81
C GLN A 520 12.23 -0.70 9.19
N ALA A 521 13.19 -0.78 10.10
CA ALA A 521 13.75 -2.03 10.62
C ALA A 521 12.67 -2.92 11.25
N LEU A 522 11.80 -2.33 12.07
CA LEU A 522 10.65 -3.03 12.65
C LEU A 522 9.72 -3.61 11.57
N ASP A 523 9.35 -2.81 10.58
CA ASP A 523 8.51 -3.26 9.45
C ASP A 523 9.19 -4.36 8.63
N MET A 524 10.51 -4.29 8.43
CA MET A 524 11.29 -5.33 7.74
C MET A 524 11.27 -6.66 8.50
N CYS A 525 11.59 -6.62 9.79
CA CYS A 525 11.57 -7.79 10.65
C CYS A 525 10.19 -8.45 10.66
N LEU A 526 9.13 -7.66 10.84
CA LEU A 526 7.77 -8.18 10.87
C LEU A 526 7.33 -8.70 9.51
N LYS A 527 7.61 -8.01 8.40
CA LYS A 527 7.30 -8.53 7.06
C LYS A 527 7.91 -9.91 6.84
N LEU A 528 9.14 -10.12 7.29
CA LEU A 528 9.81 -11.41 7.12
C LEU A 528 9.09 -12.56 7.84
N VAL A 529 8.52 -12.32 9.02
CA VAL A 529 7.97 -13.41 9.87
C VAL A 529 6.50 -13.25 10.26
N ALA A 530 5.76 -12.30 9.70
CA ALA A 530 4.34 -12.10 10.03
C ALA A 530 3.41 -12.93 9.13
N PRO A 531 2.27 -13.41 9.67
CA PRO A 531 1.35 -14.31 8.96
C PRO A 531 0.70 -13.66 7.72
N GLU A 532 0.49 -12.35 7.70
CA GLU A 532 -0.15 -11.65 6.58
C GLU A 532 0.62 -11.79 5.27
N TYR A 533 1.94 -11.92 5.38
CA TYR A 533 2.83 -12.02 4.24
C TYR A 533 3.17 -13.47 3.89
N SER A 534 2.53 -14.46 4.53
CA SER A 534 2.76 -15.90 4.28
C SER A 534 2.51 -16.34 2.83
N HIS A 535 1.75 -15.56 2.06
CA HIS A 535 1.53 -15.76 0.63
C HIS A 535 2.68 -15.23 -0.24
N LYS A 536 3.66 -14.51 0.32
CA LYS A 536 4.79 -13.92 -0.39
C LYS A 536 6.00 -14.89 -0.36
N PRO A 537 6.71 -15.06 -1.49
CA PRO A 537 7.81 -16.03 -1.59
C PRO A 537 9.04 -15.66 -0.74
N TRP A 538 9.18 -14.41 -0.30
CA TRP A 538 10.27 -13.94 0.55
C TRP A 538 9.97 -14.01 2.06
N ASN A 539 8.71 -14.21 2.44
CA ASN A 539 8.31 -14.36 3.83
C ASN A 539 8.69 -15.75 4.35
N ARG A 540 8.99 -15.85 5.64
CA ARG A 540 9.48 -17.04 6.35
C ARG A 540 8.68 -17.33 7.61
N TYR A 541 7.41 -16.91 7.65
CA TYR A 541 6.53 -17.10 8.79
C TYR A 541 6.44 -18.57 9.23
N ARG A 542 6.25 -19.50 8.29
CA ARG A 542 6.08 -20.93 8.62
C ARG A 542 7.36 -21.54 9.17
N GLU A 543 8.49 -21.24 8.53
CA GLU A 543 9.81 -21.72 8.93
C GLU A 543 10.20 -21.15 10.31
N PHE A 544 9.91 -19.87 10.55
CA PHE A 544 10.15 -19.23 11.83
C PHE A 544 9.23 -19.79 12.93
N LEU A 545 7.96 -20.04 12.62
CA LEU A 545 7.02 -20.64 13.57
C LEU A 545 7.46 -22.05 14.01
N LEU A 546 7.88 -22.90 13.06
CA LEU A 546 8.47 -24.20 13.37
C LEU A 546 9.75 -24.07 14.21
N PHE A 547 10.58 -23.06 13.95
CA PHE A 547 11.78 -22.77 14.72
C PHE A 547 11.47 -22.41 16.18
N LEU A 548 10.41 -21.62 16.42
CA LEU A 548 9.94 -21.26 17.76
C LEU A 548 9.34 -22.47 18.49
N GLU A 549 8.53 -23.27 17.80
CA GLU A 549 7.94 -24.51 18.35
C GLU A 549 9.01 -25.49 18.82
N GLN A 550 10.07 -25.68 18.03
CA GLN A 550 11.20 -26.54 18.41
C GLN A 550 11.92 -26.09 19.68
N ARG A 551 11.85 -24.79 19.99
CA ARG A 551 12.45 -24.17 21.19
C ARG A 551 11.46 -24.00 22.34
N GLN A 552 10.21 -24.45 22.17
CA GLN A 552 9.14 -24.27 23.15
C GLN A 552 8.91 -22.79 23.51
N VAL A 553 9.14 -21.89 22.55
CA VAL A 553 8.89 -20.46 22.70
C VAL A 553 7.45 -20.17 22.28
N SER A 554 6.75 -19.29 23.00
CA SER A 554 5.38 -18.92 22.67
C SER A 554 5.31 -18.25 21.30
N SER A 555 4.40 -18.71 20.45
CA SER A 555 4.25 -18.21 19.07
C SER A 555 3.44 -16.90 19.02
N VAL A 556 3.67 -15.98 19.97
CA VAL A 556 3.03 -14.66 19.99
C VAL A 556 3.58 -13.85 18.82
N LEU A 557 2.88 -13.83 17.70
CA LEU A 557 3.28 -13.09 16.51
C LEU A 557 2.31 -11.94 16.24
N PHE A 558 2.83 -10.82 15.76
CA PHE A 558 2.03 -9.62 15.52
C PHE A 558 1.24 -9.76 14.21
N SER A 559 -0.07 -9.53 14.30
CA SER A 559 -0.98 -9.48 13.15
C SER A 559 -1.37 -8.02 12.87
N TYR A 560 -0.85 -7.44 11.79
CA TYR A 560 -1.23 -6.10 11.32
C TYR A 560 -2.72 -6.01 10.97
N LYS A 561 -3.33 -7.11 10.51
CA LYS A 561 -4.73 -7.13 10.08
C LYS A 561 -5.69 -6.79 11.23
N ASP A 562 -5.29 -7.10 12.46
CA ASP A 562 -6.12 -6.94 13.64
C ASP A 562 -5.82 -5.65 14.42
N SER A 563 -4.86 -4.82 13.96
CA SER A 563 -4.31 -3.71 14.76
C SER A 563 -3.90 -2.48 13.91
N ARG A 564 -4.81 -1.91 13.10
CA ARG A 564 -4.55 -0.68 12.30
C ARG A 564 -4.10 0.53 13.16
N PHE A 565 -4.54 0.59 14.41
CA PHE A 565 -4.26 1.66 15.37
C PHE A 565 -3.33 1.18 16.47
N GLY A 566 -2.32 1.97 16.86
CA GLY A 566 -1.35 1.59 17.89
C GLY A 566 -0.37 0.47 17.48
N CYS A 567 -0.35 0.08 16.20
CA CYS A 567 0.49 -1.02 15.72
C CYS A 567 1.98 -0.84 16.01
N LEU A 568 2.52 0.38 15.94
CA LEU A 568 3.97 0.59 16.05
C LEU A 568 4.53 0.11 17.40
N SER A 569 3.91 0.51 18.51
CA SER A 569 4.38 0.20 19.85
C SER A 569 4.20 -1.28 20.21
N ARG A 570 3.09 -1.87 19.79
CA ARG A 570 2.81 -3.28 20.02
C ARG A 570 3.70 -4.20 19.18
N ALA A 571 3.88 -3.84 17.91
CA ALA A 571 4.86 -4.45 17.03
C ALA A 571 6.27 -4.43 17.65
N ALA A 572 6.68 -3.30 18.21
CA ALA A 572 7.97 -3.17 18.87
C ALA A 572 8.13 -4.11 20.08
N ALA A 573 7.10 -4.21 20.93
CA ALA A 573 7.11 -5.13 22.08
C ALA A 573 7.24 -6.60 21.64
N VAL A 574 6.46 -7.02 20.65
CA VAL A 574 6.52 -8.39 20.10
C VAL A 574 7.86 -8.67 19.43
N LEU A 575 8.43 -7.69 18.70
CA LEU A 575 9.75 -7.85 18.11
C LEU A 575 10.83 -7.96 19.19
N ILE A 576 10.75 -7.22 20.30
CA ILE A 576 11.69 -7.36 21.42
C ILE A 576 11.66 -8.77 21.99
N TYR A 577 10.46 -9.33 22.24
CA TYR A 577 10.30 -10.71 22.68
C TYR A 577 10.97 -11.71 21.72
N HIS A 578 10.79 -11.52 20.42
CA HIS A 578 11.37 -12.40 19.40
C HIS A 578 12.76 -11.99 18.90
N PHE A 579 13.38 -10.95 19.46
CA PHE A 579 14.56 -10.32 18.84
C PHE A 579 15.69 -11.33 18.73
N ASN A 580 16.07 -11.96 19.85
CA ASN A 580 17.16 -12.92 19.85
C ASN A 580 16.81 -14.20 19.05
N HIS A 581 15.54 -14.61 19.05
CA HIS A 581 15.06 -15.76 18.29
C HIS A 581 15.15 -15.52 16.78
N LEU A 582 14.80 -14.33 16.31
CA LEU A 582 14.91 -13.97 14.90
C LEU A 582 16.38 -13.89 14.45
N THR A 583 17.27 -13.35 15.30
CA THR A 583 18.71 -13.33 15.04
C THR A 583 19.26 -14.76 14.93
N GLU A 584 18.91 -15.62 15.88
CA GLU A 584 19.32 -17.02 15.89
C GLU A 584 18.77 -17.80 14.68
N PHE A 585 17.50 -17.58 14.33
CA PHE A 585 16.88 -18.18 13.16
C PHE A 585 17.65 -17.83 11.87
N LEU A 586 17.99 -16.56 11.68
CA LEU A 586 18.69 -16.12 10.47
C LEU A 586 20.16 -16.53 10.43
N SER A 587 20.81 -16.71 11.58
CA SER A 587 22.19 -17.20 11.66
C SER A 587 22.29 -18.70 11.38
N GLN A 588 21.31 -19.49 11.86
CA GLN A 588 21.24 -20.94 11.58
C GLN A 588 20.80 -21.25 10.15
N ASN A 589 20.17 -20.28 9.47
CA ASN A 589 19.66 -20.46 8.11
C ASN A 589 20.31 -19.44 7.14
N PRO A 590 21.64 -19.55 6.88
CA PRO A 590 22.36 -18.61 6.01
C PRO A 590 21.88 -18.64 4.55
N HIS A 591 21.23 -19.73 4.14
CA HIS A 591 20.62 -19.88 2.83
C HIS A 591 19.37 -18.99 2.63
N ILE A 592 18.78 -18.44 3.70
CA ILE A 592 17.72 -17.44 3.61
C ILE A 592 18.37 -16.09 3.28
N ASN A 593 18.68 -15.87 2.01
CA ASN A 593 19.47 -14.74 1.51
C ASN A 593 18.69 -13.81 0.56
N ASN A 594 17.35 -13.86 0.62
CA ASN A 594 16.55 -12.87 -0.09
C ASN A 594 16.83 -11.46 0.48
N ARG A 595 16.64 -10.43 -0.35
CA ARG A 595 16.97 -9.04 -0.01
C ARG A 595 16.46 -8.60 1.36
N LEU A 596 15.21 -8.96 1.70
CA LEU A 596 14.61 -8.60 2.98
C LEU A 596 15.32 -9.29 4.15
N ALA A 597 15.64 -10.58 4.03
CA ALA A 597 16.35 -11.30 5.08
C ALA A 597 17.78 -10.79 5.29
N CYS A 598 18.48 -10.35 4.24
CA CYS A 598 19.79 -9.70 4.37
C CYS A 598 19.67 -8.37 5.14
N LEU A 599 18.71 -7.52 4.75
CA LEU A 599 18.43 -6.27 5.47
C LEU A 599 18.06 -6.52 6.93
N VAL A 600 17.27 -7.56 7.23
CA VAL A 600 16.92 -7.92 8.61
C VAL A 600 18.16 -8.27 9.43
N ARG A 601 19.13 -9.01 8.88
CA ARG A 601 20.40 -9.29 9.59
C ARG A 601 21.12 -7.99 9.95
N GLU A 602 21.25 -7.08 8.99
CA GLU A 602 21.97 -5.82 9.16
C GLU A 602 21.28 -4.88 10.17
N VAL A 603 19.96 -4.72 10.09
CA VAL A 603 19.25 -3.86 11.05
C VAL A 603 19.27 -4.44 12.46
N MET A 604 19.28 -5.76 12.61
CA MET A 604 19.33 -6.40 13.93
C MET A 604 20.70 -6.26 14.61
N GLU A 605 21.75 -5.92 13.87
CA GLU A 605 23.08 -5.59 14.41
C GLU A 605 23.18 -4.13 14.87
N LEU A 606 22.18 -3.29 14.60
CA LEU A 606 22.18 -1.89 15.03
C LEU A 606 22.12 -1.78 16.57
N PRO A 607 23.15 -1.22 17.23
CA PRO A 607 23.22 -1.21 18.70
C PRO A 607 22.07 -0.44 19.36
N TYR A 608 21.55 0.59 18.70
CA TYR A 608 20.51 1.46 19.23
C TYR A 608 19.09 0.91 19.01
N LEU A 609 18.91 -0.10 18.14
CA LEU A 609 17.58 -0.55 17.73
C LEU A 609 16.77 -1.10 18.93
N LYS A 610 17.40 -1.92 19.79
CA LYS A 610 16.73 -2.45 20.99
C LYS A 610 16.23 -1.34 21.91
N VAL A 611 17.03 -0.32 22.15
CA VAL A 611 16.66 0.85 22.98
C VAL A 611 15.42 1.54 22.42
N VAL A 612 15.40 1.79 21.11
CA VAL A 612 14.27 2.45 20.44
C VAL A 612 13.00 1.62 20.50
N LEU A 613 13.11 0.33 20.21
CA LEU A 613 11.97 -0.59 20.25
C LEU A 613 11.40 -0.72 21.67
N VAL A 614 12.24 -0.76 22.70
CA VAL A 614 11.80 -0.74 24.10
C VAL A 614 11.10 0.58 24.43
N ALA A 615 11.66 1.73 24.06
CA ALA A 615 11.00 3.02 24.29
C ALA A 615 9.61 3.10 23.61
N PHE A 616 9.51 2.63 22.36
CA PHE A 616 8.22 2.51 21.66
C PHE A 616 7.25 1.57 22.38
N ALA A 617 7.74 0.41 22.85
CA ALA A 617 6.92 -0.56 23.57
C ALA A 617 6.39 0.02 24.91
N CYS A 618 7.25 0.68 25.69
CA CYS A 618 6.85 1.31 26.95
C CYS A 618 5.80 2.42 26.72
N LEU A 619 5.98 3.26 25.69
CA LEU A 619 4.99 4.25 25.28
C LEU A 619 3.68 3.58 24.84
N GLY A 620 3.75 2.40 24.21
CA GLY A 620 2.59 1.56 23.93
C GLY A 620 1.78 1.21 25.16
N VAL A 621 2.46 0.61 26.14
CA VAL A 621 1.86 0.06 27.36
C VAL A 621 1.26 1.17 28.24
N HIS A 622 1.95 2.31 28.37
CA HIS A 622 1.54 3.39 29.27
C HIS A 622 0.66 4.46 28.63
N LEU A 623 0.81 4.73 27.33
CA LEU A 623 0.11 5.83 26.64
C LEU A 623 -0.83 5.34 25.54
N VAL A 624 -0.28 4.71 24.50
CA VAL A 624 -1.01 4.50 23.23
C VAL A 624 -2.16 3.51 23.40
N GLU A 625 -1.93 2.39 24.07
CA GLU A 625 -2.94 1.35 24.26
C GLU A 625 -3.98 1.72 25.33
N PRO A 626 -3.62 2.33 26.48
CA PRO A 626 -4.62 2.88 27.39
C PRO A 626 -5.49 3.95 26.72
N PHE A 627 -4.89 4.84 25.92
CA PHE A 627 -5.63 5.82 25.13
C PHE A 627 -6.61 5.15 24.16
N TYR A 628 -6.13 4.17 23.40
CA TYR A 628 -6.93 3.44 22.44
C TYR A 628 -8.07 2.69 23.14
N ALA A 629 -7.77 1.90 24.17
CA ALA A 629 -8.73 1.12 24.95
C ALA A 629 -9.81 2.00 25.60
N ARG A 630 -9.45 3.16 26.14
CA ARG A 630 -10.42 4.12 26.70
C ARG A 630 -11.30 4.73 25.61
N THR A 631 -10.74 4.98 24.43
CA THR A 631 -11.48 5.55 23.30
C THR A 631 -12.49 4.56 22.74
N ILE A 632 -12.14 3.27 22.64
CA ILE A 632 -13.00 2.22 22.04
C ILE A 632 -13.92 1.50 23.04
N GLU A 633 -13.97 1.97 24.28
CA GLU A 633 -14.87 1.43 25.29
C GLU A 633 -16.32 1.68 24.86
N LYS A 634 -17.18 0.66 25.01
CA LYS A 634 -18.55 0.63 24.45
C LYS A 634 -19.38 1.86 24.80
N ASP A 635 -19.19 2.40 26.00
CA ASP A 635 -19.98 3.50 26.55
C ASP A 635 -19.09 4.75 26.82
N ALA A 636 -17.99 4.88 26.07
CA ALA A 636 -17.13 6.06 26.17
C ALA A 636 -17.89 7.31 25.71
N THR A 637 -17.88 8.35 26.53
CA THR A 637 -18.54 9.62 26.22
C THR A 637 -17.54 10.73 25.96
N HIS A 638 -17.94 11.79 25.26
CA HIS A 638 -17.07 12.94 25.01
C HIS A 638 -16.70 13.65 26.33
N THR A 639 -17.62 13.76 27.27
CA THR A 639 -17.34 14.32 28.61
C THR A 639 -16.24 13.54 29.33
N GLN A 640 -16.35 12.21 29.36
CA GLN A 640 -15.36 11.34 29.98
C GLN A 640 -13.99 11.42 29.29
N LEU A 641 -13.97 11.47 27.96
CA LEU A 641 -12.73 11.59 27.19
C LEU A 641 -12.08 12.96 27.39
N ARG A 642 -12.85 14.03 27.57
CA ARG A 642 -12.32 15.37 27.87
C ARG A 642 -11.44 15.35 29.13
N GLU A 643 -11.95 14.78 30.21
CA GLU A 643 -11.22 14.66 31.47
C GLU A 643 -9.97 13.79 31.28
N PHE A 644 -10.13 12.65 30.60
CA PHE A 644 -9.04 11.73 30.31
C PHE A 644 -7.92 12.39 29.50
N TYR A 645 -8.26 13.12 28.43
CA TYR A 645 -7.28 13.79 27.57
C TYR A 645 -6.58 14.95 28.27
N LYS A 646 -7.28 15.73 29.11
CA LYS A 646 -6.65 16.79 29.92
C LYS A 646 -5.66 16.21 30.93
N GLY A 647 -6.04 15.11 31.59
CA GLY A 647 -5.15 14.38 32.49
C GLY A 647 -3.91 13.84 31.78
N LEU A 648 -4.08 13.23 30.60
CA LEU A 648 -2.96 12.74 29.79
C LEU A 648 -2.05 13.88 29.32
N HIS A 649 -2.61 14.98 28.84
CA HIS A 649 -1.85 16.15 28.39
C HIS A 649 -0.98 16.75 29.51
N THR A 650 -1.51 16.77 30.74
CA THR A 650 -0.77 17.19 31.93
C THR A 650 0.37 16.23 32.24
N GLY A 651 0.08 14.91 32.23
CA GLY A 651 1.07 13.86 32.49
C GLY A 651 2.20 13.83 31.46
N LEU A 652 1.89 14.02 30.17
CA LEU A 652 2.89 14.12 29.10
C LEU A 652 3.81 15.35 29.21
N GLY A 653 3.48 16.30 30.09
CA GLY A 653 4.34 17.44 30.41
C GLY A 653 5.38 17.17 31.49
N GLN A 654 5.37 15.98 32.10
CA GLN A 654 6.30 15.59 33.15
C GLN A 654 7.29 14.53 32.63
N PRO A 655 8.54 14.50 33.13
CA PRO A 655 9.45 13.39 32.90
C PRO A 655 8.88 12.08 33.42
N ILE A 656 9.26 10.96 32.81
CA ILE A 656 8.82 9.64 33.27
C ILE A 656 9.40 9.25 34.64
N SER A 657 8.66 8.41 35.36
CA SER A 657 9.05 7.88 36.67
C SER A 657 10.18 6.85 36.60
N ASP A 658 10.82 6.59 37.74
CA ASP A 658 11.88 5.57 37.81
C ASP A 658 11.38 4.15 37.56
N ASN A 659 10.11 3.88 37.84
CA ASN A 659 9.47 2.57 37.71
C ASN A 659 8.78 2.39 36.35
N TYR A 660 8.92 3.33 35.42
CA TYR A 660 8.27 3.35 34.11
C TYR A 660 8.41 2.01 33.34
N THR A 661 9.57 1.37 33.41
CA THR A 661 9.87 0.14 32.66
C THR A 661 9.41 -1.13 33.36
N THR A 662 9.00 -1.06 34.63
CA THR A 662 8.58 -2.23 35.43
C THR A 662 7.14 -2.67 35.16
N PHE A 663 6.35 -1.79 34.53
CA PHE A 663 4.92 -2.00 34.25
C PHE A 663 4.08 -2.40 35.47
N THR A 664 4.50 -2.02 36.67
CA THR A 664 3.80 -2.37 37.93
C THR A 664 2.57 -1.49 38.14
N THR A 665 2.71 -0.20 37.90
CA THR A 665 1.65 0.82 37.98
C THR A 665 1.59 1.62 36.68
N PRO A 666 0.43 2.21 36.34
CA PRO A 666 0.35 3.13 35.21
C PRO A 666 1.22 4.38 35.44
N GLU A 667 1.87 4.86 34.38
CA GLU A 667 2.69 6.08 34.45
C GLU A 667 1.83 7.33 34.62
N TYR A 668 0.66 7.39 33.96
CA TYR A 668 -0.21 8.57 33.98
C TYR A 668 -1.34 8.38 34.98
N PRO A 669 -1.53 9.28 35.97
CA PRO A 669 -2.56 9.13 37.01
C PRO A 669 -4.00 9.01 36.50
N VAL A 670 -4.27 9.52 35.30
CA VAL A 670 -5.59 9.44 34.67
C VAL A 670 -5.91 8.06 34.10
N VAL A 671 -4.89 7.21 33.92
CA VAL A 671 -5.04 5.82 33.53
C VAL A 671 -5.27 5.00 34.80
N SER A 672 -6.49 4.48 34.98
CA SER A 672 -6.81 3.65 36.14
C SER A 672 -6.05 2.31 36.13
N ASP A 673 -5.78 1.75 37.30
CA ASP A 673 -5.17 0.42 37.45
C ASP A 673 -5.96 -0.68 36.72
N LYS A 674 -7.29 -0.57 36.70
CA LYS A 674 -8.18 -1.49 35.97
C LYS A 674 -7.93 -1.43 34.46
N LEU A 675 -7.87 -0.21 33.90
CA LEU A 675 -7.61 0.00 32.47
C LEU A 675 -6.20 -0.48 32.12
N PHE A 676 -5.20 -0.12 32.93
CA PHE A 676 -3.82 -0.54 32.74
C PHE A 676 -3.65 -2.06 32.79
N SER A 677 -4.26 -2.72 33.78
CA SER A 677 -4.25 -4.18 33.92
C SER A 677 -4.91 -4.87 32.72
N SER A 678 -6.00 -4.30 32.19
CA SER A 678 -6.66 -4.80 30.99
C SER A 678 -5.73 -4.74 29.77
N VAL A 679 -5.06 -3.59 29.57
CA VAL A 679 -4.08 -3.39 28.50
C VAL A 679 -2.92 -4.37 28.63
N LYS A 680 -2.32 -4.53 29.80
CA LYS A 680 -1.21 -5.48 30.04
C LYS A 680 -1.56 -6.90 29.62
N LYS A 681 -2.78 -7.37 29.92
CA LYS A 681 -3.23 -8.72 29.52
C LYS A 681 -3.19 -8.94 28.02
N THR A 682 -3.29 -7.88 27.21
CA THR A 682 -3.24 -8.00 25.75
C THR A 682 -1.83 -8.26 25.20
N TYR A 683 -0.77 -7.96 25.97
CA TYR A 683 0.62 -8.16 25.55
C TYR A 683 1.16 -9.56 25.87
N THR A 684 0.51 -10.29 26.78
CA THR A 684 1.06 -11.45 27.52
C THR A 684 2.18 -11.08 28.50
N GLU A 685 2.35 -11.90 29.54
CA GLU A 685 3.36 -11.67 30.58
C GLU A 685 4.79 -11.81 30.04
N GLU A 686 5.02 -12.81 29.17
CA GLU A 686 6.33 -13.09 28.59
C GLU A 686 6.88 -11.93 27.75
N VAL A 687 6.01 -11.28 26.96
CA VAL A 687 6.39 -10.12 26.15
C VAL A 687 6.73 -8.93 27.04
N LEU A 688 5.90 -8.64 28.05
CA LEU A 688 6.15 -7.52 28.97
C LEU A 688 7.42 -7.74 29.79
N ASN A 689 7.68 -8.96 30.24
CA ASN A 689 8.91 -9.32 30.95
C ASN A 689 10.13 -9.11 30.04
N SER A 690 10.07 -9.56 28.78
CA SER A 690 11.17 -9.35 27.83
C SER A 690 11.44 -7.88 27.54
N VAL A 691 10.39 -7.05 27.45
CA VAL A 691 10.57 -5.59 27.32
C VAL A 691 11.22 -5.01 28.58
N SER A 692 10.76 -5.40 29.77
CA SER A 692 11.32 -4.95 31.05
C SER A 692 12.78 -5.37 31.22
N ASP A 693 13.14 -6.59 30.85
CA ASP A 693 14.50 -7.12 30.97
C ASP A 693 15.48 -6.33 30.08
N VAL A 694 15.14 -6.12 28.80
CA VAL A 694 15.96 -5.31 27.90
C VAL A 694 15.98 -3.83 28.34
N ALA A 695 14.89 -3.33 28.91
CA ALA A 695 14.85 -1.97 29.45
C ALA A 695 15.78 -1.80 30.65
N ALA A 696 15.95 -2.83 31.49
CA ALA A 696 16.86 -2.78 32.63
C ALA A 696 18.34 -2.70 32.20
N GLU A 697 18.69 -3.32 31.07
CA GLU A 697 20.04 -3.25 30.48
C GLU A 697 20.38 -1.86 29.92
N HIS A 698 19.36 -1.08 29.54
CA HIS A 698 19.48 0.21 28.84
C HIS A 698 18.65 1.32 29.50
N LEU A 699 18.51 1.29 30.82
CA LEU A 699 17.53 2.11 31.54
C LEU A 699 17.71 3.61 31.28
N ASP A 700 18.94 4.10 31.32
CA ASP A 700 19.24 5.52 31.14
C ASP A 700 18.93 6.00 29.71
N GLU A 701 19.28 5.20 28.70
CA GLU A 701 19.02 5.51 27.29
C GLU A 701 17.53 5.44 26.98
N VAL A 702 16.82 4.43 27.46
CA VAL A 702 15.36 4.30 27.31
C VAL A 702 14.66 5.50 27.95
N LYS A 703 15.11 5.91 29.15
CA LYS A 703 14.52 7.07 29.82
C LYS A 703 14.72 8.36 29.05
N LYS A 704 15.97 8.68 28.69
CA LYS A 704 16.32 9.88 27.92
C LYS A 704 15.55 9.94 26.60
N LEU A 705 15.46 8.82 25.90
CA LEU A 705 14.76 8.76 24.62
C LEU A 705 13.25 8.95 24.79
N THR A 706 12.65 8.34 25.82
CA THR A 706 11.22 8.50 26.11
C THR A 706 10.90 9.94 26.46
N ASP A 707 11.67 10.56 27.36
CA ASP A 707 11.51 11.97 27.74
C ASP A 707 11.65 12.92 26.55
N LEU A 708 12.52 12.60 25.58
CA LEU A 708 12.64 13.34 24.33
C LEU A 708 11.37 13.26 23.46
N MET A 709 10.64 12.15 23.52
CA MET A 709 9.40 11.95 22.76
C MET A 709 8.17 12.61 23.40
N LEU A 710 8.11 12.73 24.73
CA LEU A 710 6.92 13.20 25.45
C LEU A 710 6.41 14.58 24.99
N PRO A 711 7.24 15.62 24.78
CA PRO A 711 6.76 16.92 24.33
C PRO A 711 6.09 16.86 22.95
N HIS A 712 6.59 15.99 22.06
CA HIS A 712 6.01 15.81 20.73
C HIS A 712 4.67 15.06 20.80
N LEU A 713 4.56 14.07 21.68
CA LEU A 713 3.30 13.35 21.94
C LEU A 713 2.26 14.27 22.58
N LYS A 714 2.67 15.12 23.54
CA LYS A 714 1.85 16.17 24.14
C LYS A 714 1.29 17.12 23.07
N THR A 715 2.17 17.60 22.19
CA THR A 715 1.80 18.47 21.06
C THR A 715 0.79 17.80 20.12
N VAL A 716 0.98 16.52 19.81
CA VAL A 716 0.04 15.76 18.97
C VAL A 716 -1.32 15.65 19.62
N LEU A 717 -1.37 15.29 20.90
CA LEU A 717 -2.63 15.19 21.64
C LEU A 717 -3.36 16.52 21.65
N ALA A 718 -2.67 17.62 22.02
CA ALA A 718 -3.24 18.96 22.06
C ALA A 718 -3.78 19.39 20.68
N ARG A 719 -3.01 19.17 19.61
CA ARG A 719 -3.41 19.55 18.24
C ARG A 719 -4.58 18.74 17.71
N GLN A 720 -4.54 17.41 17.86
CA GLN A 720 -5.57 16.52 17.29
C GLN A 720 -6.84 16.42 18.15
N ARG A 721 -6.75 16.81 19.43
CA ARG A 721 -7.87 16.89 20.37
C ARG A 721 -8.14 18.31 20.85
N ARG A 722 -7.77 19.31 20.05
CA ARG A 722 -8.00 20.73 20.38
C ARG A 722 -9.48 21.02 20.58
N ASP A 723 -10.37 20.31 19.89
CA ASP A 723 -11.83 20.33 20.03
C ASP A 723 -12.34 20.07 21.47
N TYR A 724 -11.50 19.50 22.33
CA TYR A 724 -11.81 19.27 23.75
C TYR A 724 -11.34 20.41 24.68
N GLY A 725 -10.68 21.44 24.16
CA GLY A 725 -10.13 22.57 24.91
C GLY A 725 -8.99 22.14 25.84
N ILE A 726 -8.02 21.40 25.31
CA ILE A 726 -6.88 20.84 26.07
C ILE A 726 -5.78 21.89 26.29
N ASP A 727 -5.46 22.66 25.26
CA ASP A 727 -4.44 23.71 25.24
C ASP A 727 -4.92 24.83 24.30
N GLU A 728 -5.81 25.69 24.82
CA GLU A 728 -6.47 26.74 24.03
C GLU A 728 -5.52 27.88 23.68
N GLU A 729 -4.44 28.06 24.44
CA GLU A 729 -3.42 29.08 24.16
C GLU A 729 -2.60 28.73 22.92
N THR A 730 -2.19 27.46 22.79
CA THR A 730 -1.36 27.00 21.68
C THR A 730 -2.19 26.50 20.49
N PHE A 731 -3.32 25.85 20.77
CA PHE A 731 -4.21 25.23 19.77
C PHE A 731 -5.66 25.64 20.02
N PRO A 732 -6.09 26.81 19.52
CA PRO A 732 -7.48 27.27 19.63
C PRO A 732 -8.49 26.26 19.08
N MET A 733 -9.69 26.24 19.67
CA MET A 733 -10.79 25.39 19.22
C MET A 733 -11.40 25.93 17.91
N ASP A 734 -11.35 25.13 16.85
CA ASP A 734 -12.07 25.43 15.60
C ASP A 734 -13.47 24.80 15.57
N TYR A 735 -13.63 23.63 16.19
CA TYR A 735 -14.89 22.88 16.29
C TYR A 735 -15.04 22.37 17.73
N PRO A 736 -15.49 23.20 18.69
CA PRO A 736 -15.62 22.80 20.08
C PRO A 736 -16.60 21.63 20.20
N VAL A 737 -16.15 20.49 20.72
CA VAL A 737 -16.93 19.24 20.68
C VAL A 737 -18.29 19.37 21.37
N SER A 738 -18.36 20.15 22.47
CA SER A 738 -19.58 20.42 23.23
C SER A 738 -20.65 21.20 22.45
N GLU A 739 -20.28 21.82 21.32
CA GLU A 739 -21.18 22.64 20.50
C GLU A 739 -21.62 21.92 19.22
N GLN A 740 -21.13 20.70 18.97
CA GLN A 740 -21.36 20.00 17.69
C GLN A 740 -22.65 19.17 17.66
N ALA A 741 -23.31 18.97 18.80
CA ALA A 741 -24.60 18.29 18.86
C ALA A 741 -25.37 18.71 20.11
N SER A 742 -26.70 18.63 20.06
CA SER A 742 -27.57 18.95 21.21
C SER A 742 -27.33 18.02 22.41
N ASN A 743 -26.98 16.76 22.14
CA ASN A 743 -26.52 15.79 23.13
C ASN A 743 -25.24 15.11 22.65
N ILE A 744 -24.09 15.76 22.86
CA ILE A 744 -22.80 15.26 22.39
C ILE A 744 -22.42 13.89 22.98
N ASP A 745 -22.79 13.58 24.22
CA ASP A 745 -22.50 12.26 24.79
C ASP A 745 -23.38 11.15 24.19
N GLY A 746 -24.42 11.53 23.44
CA GLY A 746 -25.21 10.63 22.61
C GLY A 746 -24.57 10.31 21.25
N THR A 747 -23.52 11.01 20.82
CA THR A 747 -22.80 10.73 19.57
C THR A 747 -21.68 9.72 19.80
N PRO A 748 -21.22 9.00 18.75
CA PRO A 748 -20.07 8.13 18.88
C PRO A 748 -18.79 8.97 19.06
N VAL A 749 -17.80 8.40 19.75
CA VAL A 749 -16.47 9.04 19.94
C VAL A 749 -15.43 8.57 18.93
N HIS A 750 -15.74 7.54 18.13
CA HIS A 750 -14.88 6.98 17.10
C HIS A 750 -15.69 6.34 15.96
N ASN A 751 -15.01 6.04 14.86
CA ASN A 751 -15.61 5.42 13.67
C ASN A 751 -14.97 4.07 13.32
N ILE A 752 -14.62 3.26 14.34
CA ILE A 752 -13.93 1.98 14.11
C ILE A 752 -14.74 1.02 13.20
N GLY A 753 -16.06 1.19 13.14
CA GLY A 753 -16.95 0.46 12.24
C GLY A 753 -16.59 0.70 10.77
N MET A 754 -16.49 1.95 10.34
CA MET A 754 -16.11 2.30 8.95
C MET A 754 -14.64 1.99 8.68
N GLU A 755 -13.75 2.21 9.65
CA GLU A 755 -12.33 1.86 9.55
C GLU A 755 -12.12 0.39 9.19
N ARG A 756 -12.88 -0.50 9.84
CA ARG A 756 -12.86 -1.94 9.54
C ARG A 756 -13.42 -2.25 8.16
N GLN A 757 -14.38 -1.46 7.67
CA GLN A 757 -14.91 -1.62 6.33
C GLN A 757 -13.91 -1.19 5.26
N CYS A 758 -13.19 -0.08 5.45
CA CYS A 758 -12.04 0.30 4.60
C CYS A 758 -11.04 -0.86 4.51
N GLY A 759 -10.65 -1.45 5.65
CA GLY A 759 -9.76 -2.61 5.68
C GLY A 759 -10.29 -3.85 4.95
N LYS A 760 -11.61 -4.11 5.02
CA LYS A 760 -12.25 -5.21 4.26
C LYS A 760 -12.22 -4.95 2.75
N VAL A 761 -12.49 -3.73 2.32
CA VAL A 761 -12.41 -3.32 0.90
C VAL A 761 -10.98 -3.51 0.40
N ASP A 762 -9.99 -3.04 1.16
CA ASP A 762 -8.58 -3.20 0.81
C ASP A 762 -8.17 -4.65 0.68
N TYR A 763 -8.63 -5.52 1.59
CA TYR A 763 -8.41 -6.96 1.53
C TYR A 763 -9.02 -7.59 0.27
N ARG A 764 -10.29 -7.29 -0.05
CA ARG A 764 -10.97 -7.79 -1.26
C ARG A 764 -10.21 -7.38 -2.52
N LEU A 765 -9.81 -6.11 -2.59
CA LEU A 765 -9.01 -5.60 -3.69
C LEU A 765 -7.62 -6.26 -3.78
N LYS A 766 -7.04 -6.76 -2.67
CA LYS A 766 -5.75 -7.49 -2.69
C LYS A 766 -5.94 -8.89 -3.26
N LYS A 767 -7.05 -9.57 -2.92
CA LYS A 767 -7.40 -10.89 -3.46
C LYS A 767 -7.58 -10.85 -4.99
N LEU A 768 -8.14 -9.77 -5.53
CA LEU A 768 -8.33 -9.58 -6.99
C LEU A 768 -7.02 -9.64 -7.79
N GLY A 769 -5.93 -9.03 -7.29
CA GLY A 769 -4.62 -9.07 -7.97
C GLY A 769 -3.89 -10.42 -7.89
N THR A 770 -4.37 -11.34 -7.05
CA THR A 770 -3.76 -12.66 -6.83
C THR A 770 -4.48 -13.81 -7.52
N LEU A 771 -5.63 -13.56 -8.16
CA LEU A 771 -6.37 -14.59 -8.90
C LEU A 771 -5.88 -14.65 -10.35
N ASN A 772 -5.38 -15.81 -10.76
CA ASN A 772 -4.89 -16.10 -12.12
C ASN A 772 -5.93 -15.80 -13.23
N ALA A 773 -7.22 -15.71 -12.88
CA ALA A 773 -8.30 -15.36 -13.81
C ALA A 773 -8.32 -13.88 -14.26
N VAL A 774 -7.49 -13.01 -13.65
CA VAL A 774 -7.34 -11.60 -14.05
C VAL A 774 -6.03 -11.35 -14.82
N LYS A 775 -5.19 -12.38 -14.96
CA LYS A 775 -4.13 -12.41 -15.99
C LYS A 775 -4.71 -12.97 -17.28
N GLY A 776 -5.66 -12.23 -17.86
CA GLY A 776 -6.08 -12.41 -19.25
C GLY A 776 -5.20 -11.58 -20.15
#